data_AF-A0A559NNC4-F1
#
_entry.id   AF-A0A559NNC4-F1
#
_cell.length_a   1.000
_cell.length_b   1.000
_cell.length_c   1.000
_cell.angle_alpha   90.00
_cell.angle_beta   90.00
_cell.angle_gamma   90.00
#
_symmetry.space_group_name_H-M   'P 1'
#
loop_
_entity.id
_entity.type
_entity.pdbx_description
1 polymer ?
#
loop_
_entity_poly.entity_id
_entity_poly.type
_entity_poly.pdbx_seq_one_letter_code
_entity_poly.pdbx_strand_id
1 'polypeptide(L)'
;MKKFITIVVLLFAFQMSAQHIIKHVASPNNTQGHITTINSPHTNGKNNAILIVTQNYGAYNVNEIGVWYAAGKWKIFNQNRKPIPKNSKFNVMVVQPNSGKAFVHTTAATNTAGHITTLASRLTNAKPNALVFVTQNYGKYNTSNVGVWYSGGKWKIFNENTKQKMPVGTKFNVLVLNPGENKIGSTALYAFKYTNTSSGHISEMNAPVTLPRTSTLFATQNWKNVYNPNITGVWYNGKKWTTYNQNRKAMPKGVRFNVLTTSHTGTSTTSNSNNTPYSPILVNHNILKNVGLIKVKPIASANAKDTDRIGPDAKLAVSFSTVSQMDILKETFNFYDEIYKDQNPKSGVYYYLPKQFTLKWNKEANDYAFNVFYMSSDDNKRGSVLLNIELTPNIKSEDIDLAEKMLTQQLGKKITLLPLDLRDAPEVDFGGLLSRFNIEPASVSTNIPSDYKQPIVLDWRMDSNIDNFVGAMLNQSVGAMMHFKPYGDSTSVKSVGINLKVNTFDTFGKIKFDTASELLEGWTNYLDYPMYPNKITVLKKNGARLYFETIDLERSKVEPGAIFKVNSDPSVFNKLSKSPLFGVWLNYEVDEDCEACNQTVKRKIIGGTSGSEIANMEVQVINALEYSGANSMKLLIKSIQADPNGLNEIELDPMSITEDGLTLDGIQFFVPEGKELLYKYQLILVMNDGDVHRSKWHDSNSNLLALGEKQIDRLFPDKKKNDLLNNAKDSAIEKIKDSVGIHNEEDAVNKAVELLGGLLTKKKDSTKTEDKGGENEQEQEDPNNDQY
;
A
#
# COMPACT_ATOMS: atom_id res chain seq x y z
N MET A 1 -39.98 19.14 47.10
CA MET A 1 -38.81 18.28 47.43
C MET A 1 -37.69 18.54 46.43
N LYS A 2 -36.43 18.21 46.74
CA LYS A 2 -35.27 18.47 45.86
C LYS A 2 -35.19 17.43 44.72
N LYS A 3 -35.07 17.88 43.47
CA LYS A 3 -34.31 17.18 42.40
C LYS A 3 -33.62 18.20 41.49
N PHE A 4 -32.33 18.41 41.71
CA PHE A 4 -31.45 18.96 40.68
C PHE A 4 -31.30 17.90 39.58
N ILE A 5 -31.36 18.30 38.31
CA ILE A 5 -30.88 17.48 37.19
C ILE A 5 -29.67 18.21 36.62
N THR A 6 -28.49 17.78 37.06
CA THR A 6 -27.20 18.30 36.56
C THR A 6 -26.89 17.64 35.22
N ILE A 7 -27.10 18.34 34.11
CA ILE A 7 -26.64 17.90 32.79
C ILE A 7 -25.11 18.07 32.76
N VAL A 8 -24.38 16.97 32.97
CA VAL A 8 -22.92 16.94 32.85
C VAL A 8 -22.55 16.88 31.37
N VAL A 9 -22.18 18.03 30.81
CA VAL A 9 -21.63 18.11 29.45
C VAL A 9 -20.24 17.47 29.42
N LEU A 10 -20.19 16.21 28.99
CA LEU A 10 -18.96 15.44 28.86
C LEU A 10 -18.20 15.86 27.59
N LEU A 11 -17.47 16.97 27.72
CA LEU A 11 -16.54 17.53 26.72
C LEU A 11 -15.37 16.56 26.47
N PHE A 12 -15.63 15.52 25.67
CA PHE A 12 -14.59 14.67 25.10
C PHE A 12 -13.80 15.44 24.03
N ALA A 13 -12.86 16.26 24.49
CA ALA A 13 -11.87 16.91 23.65
C ALA A 13 -10.94 15.85 23.01
N PHE A 14 -11.35 15.31 21.87
CA PHE A 14 -10.52 14.45 21.04
C PHE A 14 -9.32 15.24 20.49
N GLN A 15 -8.23 15.26 21.27
CA GLN A 15 -6.93 15.73 20.78
C GLN A 15 -6.41 14.77 19.71
N MET A 16 -6.78 15.02 18.46
CA MET A 16 -6.20 14.36 17.29
C MET A 16 -4.77 14.88 17.04
N SER A 17 -3.85 14.55 17.93
CA SER A 17 -2.43 14.70 17.66
C SER A 17 -2.00 13.63 16.65
N ALA A 18 -1.59 14.04 15.46
CA ALA A 18 -1.18 13.16 14.37
C ALA A 18 0.24 12.57 14.58
N GLN A 19 0.55 12.09 15.79
CA GLN A 19 1.91 11.72 16.17
C GLN A 19 2.24 10.25 15.83
N HIS A 20 2.74 10.04 14.62
CA HIS A 20 3.30 8.75 14.15
C HIS A 20 4.55 8.26 14.93
N ILE A 21 4.90 8.87 16.06
CA ILE A 21 6.16 8.66 16.79
C ILE A 21 5.87 8.49 18.28
N ILE A 22 6.11 7.29 18.81
CA ILE A 22 5.91 6.94 20.23
C ILE A 22 7.28 6.82 20.92
N LYS A 23 7.39 7.42 22.12
CA LYS A 23 8.51 7.20 23.05
C LYS A 23 8.11 6.10 24.03
N HIS A 24 8.44 4.84 23.72
CA HIS A 24 8.09 3.72 24.58
C HIS A 24 9.14 3.53 25.69
N VAL A 25 8.68 3.17 26.90
CA VAL A 25 9.54 2.92 28.06
C VAL A 25 9.07 1.64 28.76
N ALA A 26 9.97 0.69 28.95
CA ALA A 26 9.70 -0.53 29.70
C ALA A 26 9.56 -0.21 31.21
N SER A 27 8.42 -0.51 31.81
CA SER A 27 8.09 -0.23 33.22
C SER A 27 7.71 -1.50 33.98
N PRO A 28 7.54 -1.47 35.32
CA PRO A 28 6.93 -2.56 36.07
C PRO A 28 5.61 -3.01 35.42
N ASN A 29 4.71 -2.06 35.14
CA ASN A 29 3.31 -2.30 34.77
C ASN A 29 3.08 -2.71 33.31
N ASN A 30 4.02 -2.46 32.39
CA ASN A 30 3.84 -2.78 30.96
C ASN A 30 4.79 -3.87 30.42
N THR A 31 5.70 -4.40 31.24
CA THR A 31 6.75 -5.33 30.80
C THR A 31 6.74 -6.62 31.61
N GLN A 32 6.43 -7.75 30.98
CA GLN A 32 6.45 -9.08 31.60
C GLN A 32 7.53 -9.92 30.94
N GLY A 33 8.52 -10.36 31.73
CA GLY A 33 9.66 -11.12 31.22
C GLY A 33 10.35 -10.42 30.05
N HIS A 34 10.34 -11.06 28.88
CA HIS A 34 11.02 -10.61 27.66
C HIS A 34 10.17 -9.71 26.74
N ILE A 35 9.00 -9.26 27.20
CA ILE A 35 7.98 -8.57 26.38
C ILE A 35 7.57 -7.26 27.07
N THR A 36 7.49 -6.17 26.31
CA THR A 36 6.93 -4.88 26.75
C THR A 36 5.82 -4.43 25.81
N THR A 37 4.65 -4.11 26.37
CA THR A 37 3.43 -3.79 25.59
C THR A 37 3.33 -2.30 25.35
N ILE A 38 3.17 -1.91 24.07
CA ILE A 38 2.87 -0.54 23.66
C ILE A 38 1.36 -0.32 23.86
N ASN A 39 1.00 0.76 24.53
CA ASN A 39 -0.40 1.18 24.69
C ASN A 39 -0.55 2.59 24.14
N SER A 40 -1.10 2.72 22.93
CA SER A 40 -1.25 4.00 22.22
C SER A 40 -2.42 3.95 21.23
N PRO A 41 -3.21 5.03 21.07
CA PRO A 41 -4.22 5.14 20.00
C PRO A 41 -3.68 4.96 18.58
N HIS A 42 -2.36 5.13 18.38
CA HIS A 42 -1.72 4.91 17.08
C HIS A 42 -1.41 3.42 16.81
N THR A 43 -1.39 2.56 17.83
CA THR A 43 -1.05 1.12 17.70
C THR A 43 -2.14 0.16 18.16
N ASN A 44 -3.02 0.57 19.07
CA ASN A 44 -4.10 -0.27 19.58
C ASN A 44 -5.13 -0.51 18.46
N GLY A 45 -5.60 -1.75 18.31
CA GLY A 45 -6.55 -2.17 17.26
C GLY A 45 -5.95 -2.36 15.85
N LYS A 46 -4.74 -1.85 15.59
CA LYS A 46 -4.16 -1.73 14.24
C LYS A 46 -3.15 -2.86 13.96
N ASN A 47 -3.67 -4.04 13.70
CA ASN A 47 -2.90 -5.26 13.39
C ASN A 47 -1.97 -5.11 12.17
N ASN A 48 -2.34 -4.27 11.21
CA ASN A 48 -1.62 -4.01 9.96
C ASN A 48 -0.52 -2.94 10.08
N ALA A 49 -0.42 -2.20 11.19
CA ALA A 49 0.51 -1.09 11.31
C ALA A 49 1.98 -1.54 11.29
N ILE A 50 2.81 -0.91 10.46
CA ILE A 50 4.23 -1.25 10.30
C ILE A 50 5.05 -0.43 11.29
N LEU A 51 5.60 -1.10 12.30
CA LEU A 51 6.47 -0.47 13.30
C LEU A 51 7.94 -0.53 12.91
N ILE A 52 8.60 0.63 12.88
CA ILE A 52 10.06 0.75 12.86
C ILE A 52 10.51 1.19 14.25
N VAL A 53 11.43 0.44 14.86
CA VAL A 53 11.86 0.61 16.25
C VAL A 53 13.37 0.76 16.33
N THR A 54 13.83 1.67 17.18
CA THR A 54 15.26 1.82 17.51
C THR A 54 15.41 2.02 19.00
N GLN A 55 16.37 1.32 19.61
CA GLN A 55 16.63 1.41 21.05
C GLN A 55 17.23 2.79 21.37
N ASN A 56 16.76 3.43 22.43
CA ASN A 56 17.15 4.77 22.85
C ASN A 56 17.71 4.71 24.29
N TYR A 57 18.62 5.62 24.62
CA TYR A 57 19.37 5.58 25.87
C TYR A 57 18.49 5.51 27.13
N GLY A 58 18.79 4.54 27.97
CA GLY A 58 18.06 4.15 29.18
C GLY A 58 18.78 2.95 29.82
N ALA A 59 18.05 2.00 30.39
CA ALA A 59 18.65 0.73 30.77
C ALA A 59 19.09 -0.04 29.50
N TYR A 60 20.35 -0.49 29.48
CA TYR A 60 20.95 -1.19 28.37
C TYR A 60 20.30 -2.55 28.11
N ASN A 61 19.66 -2.72 26.96
CA ASN A 61 19.15 -4.01 26.51
C ASN A 61 20.09 -4.56 25.43
N VAL A 62 20.93 -5.51 25.81
CA VAL A 62 21.98 -6.11 24.96
C VAL A 62 21.45 -7.23 24.05
N ASN A 63 20.13 -7.33 23.91
CA ASN A 63 19.42 -8.37 23.17
C ASN A 63 18.76 -7.77 21.93
N GLU A 64 18.71 -8.55 20.85
CA GLU A 64 17.99 -8.16 19.65
C GLU A 64 16.49 -8.07 19.93
N ILE A 65 15.82 -7.06 19.36
CA ILE A 65 14.38 -6.85 19.53
C ILE A 65 13.59 -7.20 18.28
N GLY A 66 12.36 -7.66 18.49
CA GLY A 66 11.31 -7.72 17.48
C GLY A 66 10.04 -7.02 17.94
N VAL A 67 9.11 -6.85 17.01
CA VAL A 67 7.73 -6.38 17.26
C VAL A 67 6.72 -7.47 16.96
N TRP A 68 5.61 -7.46 17.70
CA TRP A 68 4.57 -8.48 17.64
C TRP A 68 3.22 -7.87 18.03
N TYR A 69 2.16 -8.18 17.27
CA TYR A 69 0.78 -7.80 17.60
C TYR A 69 0.01 -8.99 18.19
N ALA A 70 -0.61 -8.80 19.36
CA ALA A 70 -1.59 -9.75 19.92
C ALA A 70 -2.42 -9.11 21.05
N ALA A 71 -3.63 -9.60 21.26
CA ALA A 71 -4.60 -9.06 22.22
C ALA A 71 -4.84 -7.54 22.03
N GLY A 72 -5.08 -7.14 20.78
CA GLY A 72 -5.41 -5.76 20.40
C GLY A 72 -4.25 -4.76 20.45
N LYS A 73 -3.01 -5.18 20.78
CA LYS A 73 -1.88 -4.27 21.02
C LYS A 73 -0.56 -4.77 20.43
N TRP A 74 0.26 -3.81 19.99
CA TRP A 74 1.66 -4.05 19.61
C TRP A 74 2.56 -4.17 20.84
N LYS A 75 3.59 -5.00 20.71
CA LYS A 75 4.55 -5.35 21.76
C LYS A 75 5.95 -5.31 21.17
N ILE A 76 6.93 -4.85 21.94
CA ILE A 76 8.36 -5.06 21.66
C ILE A 76 8.80 -6.23 22.52
N PHE A 77 9.57 -7.16 21.95
CA PHE A 77 10.07 -8.33 22.68
C PHE A 77 11.52 -8.62 22.33
N ASN A 78 12.27 -9.24 23.25
CA ASN A 78 13.62 -9.72 22.97
C ASN A 78 13.56 -11.05 22.20
N GLN A 79 14.19 -11.09 21.01
CA GLN A 79 14.21 -12.26 20.11
C GLN A 79 14.81 -13.52 20.76
N ASN A 80 15.66 -13.38 21.77
CA ASN A 80 16.27 -14.50 22.51
C ASN A 80 15.53 -14.88 23.80
N ARG A 81 14.30 -14.36 24.01
CA ARG A 81 13.46 -14.56 25.20
C ARG A 81 14.09 -14.16 26.55
N LYS A 82 15.24 -13.45 26.57
CA LYS A 82 15.80 -12.88 27.80
C LYS A 82 14.99 -11.66 28.27
N PRO A 83 14.81 -11.43 29.59
CA PRO A 83 14.00 -10.31 30.06
C PRO A 83 14.38 -8.94 29.49
N ILE A 84 13.38 -8.08 29.23
CA ILE A 84 13.61 -6.67 28.88
C ILE A 84 13.90 -5.91 30.18
N PRO A 85 15.05 -5.22 30.31
CA PRO A 85 15.34 -4.41 31.49
C PRO A 85 14.30 -3.30 31.68
N LYS A 86 13.89 -3.09 32.93
CA LYS A 86 13.05 -1.94 33.29
C LYS A 86 13.83 -0.65 33.02
N ASN A 87 13.14 0.41 32.58
CA ASN A 87 13.71 1.67 32.06
C ASN A 87 14.54 1.53 30.76
N SER A 88 14.49 0.41 30.03
CA SER A 88 14.87 0.41 28.60
C SER A 88 13.89 1.27 27.81
N LYS A 89 14.41 2.07 26.87
CA LYS A 89 13.62 3.05 26.10
C LYS A 89 13.73 2.78 24.61
N PHE A 90 12.67 3.09 23.88
CA PHE A 90 12.58 2.82 22.46
C PHE A 90 11.92 4.00 21.74
N ASN A 91 12.51 4.40 20.62
CA ASN A 91 11.80 5.22 19.64
C ASN A 91 11.01 4.26 18.76
N VAL A 92 9.71 4.49 18.59
CA VAL A 92 8.81 3.68 17.75
C VAL A 92 8.14 4.59 16.73
N MET A 93 8.31 4.31 15.45
CA MET A 93 7.60 4.97 14.35
C MET A 93 6.48 4.06 13.88
N VAL A 94 5.27 4.60 13.74
CA VAL A 94 4.07 3.91 13.30
C VAL A 94 3.76 4.32 11.85
N VAL A 95 4.09 3.43 10.91
CA VAL A 95 3.88 3.64 9.48
C VAL A 95 2.65 2.83 9.03
N GLN A 96 1.71 3.45 8.32
CA GLN A 96 0.58 2.72 7.74
C GLN A 96 1.04 1.99 6.46
N PRO A 97 0.51 0.78 6.15
CA PRO A 97 0.88 0.05 4.92
C PRO A 97 0.67 0.87 3.64
N ASN A 98 -0.43 1.61 3.54
CA ASN A 98 -0.76 2.47 2.40
C ASN A 98 0.11 3.74 2.28
N SER A 99 1.12 3.92 3.13
CA SER A 99 2.09 5.03 3.03
C SER A 99 2.95 5.04 1.76
N GLY A 100 2.89 3.98 0.94
CA GLY A 100 3.70 3.81 -0.27
C GLY A 100 5.20 3.63 -0.01
N LYS A 101 5.63 3.62 1.26
CA LYS A 101 7.05 3.67 1.67
C LYS A 101 7.48 2.49 2.54
N ALA A 102 6.55 1.69 3.05
CA ALA A 102 6.84 0.56 3.92
C ALA A 102 6.07 -0.70 3.53
N PHE A 103 6.65 -1.87 3.84
CA PHE A 103 6.07 -3.19 3.58
C PHE A 103 6.58 -4.21 4.62
N VAL A 104 5.97 -5.39 4.67
CA VAL A 104 6.46 -6.52 5.46
C VAL A 104 7.16 -7.51 4.54
N HIS A 105 8.46 -7.75 4.75
CA HIS A 105 9.21 -8.80 4.08
C HIS A 105 9.12 -10.10 4.89
N THR A 106 8.88 -11.24 4.23
CA THR A 106 8.86 -12.57 4.85
C THR A 106 9.95 -13.45 4.25
N THR A 107 10.71 -14.15 5.08
CA THR A 107 11.78 -15.04 4.60
C THR A 107 11.20 -16.37 4.10
N ALA A 108 11.44 -16.68 2.83
CA ALA A 108 11.11 -17.93 2.16
C ALA A 108 12.40 -18.63 1.71
N ALA A 109 12.35 -19.94 1.47
CA ALA A 109 13.50 -20.68 0.95
C ALA A 109 14.00 -20.12 -0.40
N THR A 110 13.09 -19.63 -1.24
CA THR A 110 13.38 -19.01 -2.54
C THR A 110 14.07 -17.64 -2.44
N ASN A 111 13.94 -16.91 -1.32
CA ASN A 111 14.51 -15.57 -1.15
C ASN A 111 15.65 -15.48 -0.11
N THR A 112 15.95 -16.59 0.59
CA THR A 112 16.84 -16.61 1.75
C THR A 112 17.96 -17.64 1.58
N ALA A 113 19.21 -17.18 1.61
CA ALA A 113 20.41 -18.00 1.46
C ALA A 113 21.40 -17.75 2.61
N GLY A 114 21.78 -18.81 3.33
CA GLY A 114 22.70 -18.71 4.46
C GLY A 114 22.18 -17.77 5.56
N HIS A 115 22.87 -16.66 5.79
CA HIS A 115 22.52 -15.63 6.78
C HIS A 115 21.84 -14.38 6.16
N ILE A 116 21.42 -14.45 4.90
CA ILE A 116 20.97 -13.32 4.08
C ILE A 116 19.59 -13.60 3.48
N THR A 117 18.69 -12.62 3.44
CA THR A 117 17.43 -12.65 2.70
C THR A 117 17.33 -11.45 1.74
N THR A 118 16.86 -11.68 0.52
CA THR A 118 16.82 -10.67 -0.55
C THR A 118 15.44 -10.01 -0.62
N LEU A 119 15.41 -8.67 -0.64
CA LEU A 119 14.18 -7.91 -0.81
C LEU A 119 13.80 -7.86 -2.30
N ALA A 120 12.51 -8.06 -2.59
CA ALA A 120 11.91 -7.87 -3.90
C ALA A 120 10.74 -6.89 -3.76
N SER A 121 10.92 -5.64 -4.21
CA SER A 121 9.90 -4.59 -4.09
C SER A 121 10.23 -3.42 -5.03
N ARG A 122 9.20 -2.74 -5.57
CA ARG A 122 9.34 -1.50 -6.37
C ARG A 122 10.06 -0.36 -5.64
N LEU A 123 10.17 -0.45 -4.31
CA LEU A 123 10.89 0.51 -3.48
C LEU A 123 12.40 0.20 -3.40
N THR A 124 12.80 -1.06 -3.57
CA THR A 124 14.20 -1.53 -3.34
C THR A 124 14.92 -1.98 -4.61
N ASN A 125 14.20 -2.52 -5.58
CA ASN A 125 14.78 -3.06 -6.81
C ASN A 125 15.36 -1.91 -7.65
N ALA A 126 16.60 -2.05 -8.12
CA ALA A 126 17.35 -1.03 -8.86
C ALA A 126 17.58 0.32 -8.13
N LYS A 127 17.36 0.43 -6.80
CA LYS A 127 17.46 1.70 -6.05
C LYS A 127 18.66 1.73 -5.07
N PRO A 128 19.93 1.86 -5.55
CA PRO A 128 21.13 1.86 -4.70
C PRO A 128 21.19 3.04 -3.71
N ASN A 129 20.58 4.18 -4.08
CA ASN A 129 20.64 5.40 -3.29
C ASN A 129 19.69 5.39 -2.08
N ALA A 130 18.67 4.52 -2.09
CA ALA A 130 17.67 4.43 -1.04
C ALA A 130 18.24 4.20 0.38
N LEU A 131 17.40 4.46 1.37
CA LEU A 131 17.65 4.29 2.79
C LEU A 131 16.62 3.30 3.33
N VAL A 132 17.06 2.05 3.46
CA VAL A 132 16.25 0.97 4.02
C VAL A 132 16.45 0.92 5.54
N PHE A 133 15.35 0.98 6.27
CA PHE A 133 15.27 0.81 7.72
C PHE A 133 14.49 -0.47 8.00
N VAL A 134 14.93 -1.27 8.97
CA VAL A 134 14.27 -2.55 9.29
C VAL A 134 14.01 -2.71 10.77
N THR A 135 12.99 -3.49 11.09
CA THR A 135 12.71 -3.98 12.45
C THR A 135 12.12 -5.37 12.33
N GLN A 136 12.59 -6.32 13.14
CA GLN A 136 12.12 -7.70 13.04
C GLN A 136 10.66 -7.78 13.49
N ASN A 137 9.81 -8.43 12.71
CA ASN A 137 8.41 -8.68 13.03
C ASN A 137 8.22 -10.17 13.28
N TYR A 138 7.37 -10.56 14.22
CA TYR A 138 7.29 -11.94 14.66
C TYR A 138 6.76 -12.89 13.56
N GLY A 139 7.45 -14.02 13.42
CA GLY A 139 7.06 -15.17 12.61
C GLY A 139 7.87 -16.40 13.02
N LYS A 140 9.20 -16.25 13.09
CA LYS A 140 10.11 -17.10 13.85
C LYS A 140 11.16 -16.23 14.56
N TYR A 141 11.76 -16.75 15.62
CA TYR A 141 12.79 -16.04 16.37
C TYR A 141 14.11 -15.99 15.59
N ASN A 142 14.67 -14.79 15.42
CA ASN A 142 16.03 -14.58 14.91
C ASN A 142 16.80 -13.71 15.91
N THR A 143 17.72 -14.32 16.64
CA THR A 143 18.43 -13.69 17.77
C THR A 143 19.59 -12.77 17.36
N SER A 144 19.83 -12.63 16.06
CA SER A 144 20.95 -11.89 15.49
C SER A 144 20.63 -10.39 15.36
N ASN A 145 21.60 -9.52 15.65
CA ASN A 145 21.56 -8.14 15.12
C ASN A 145 21.43 -8.21 13.59
N VAL A 146 20.59 -7.35 13.00
CA VAL A 146 20.40 -7.33 11.54
C VAL A 146 20.86 -6.03 10.89
N GLY A 147 21.50 -6.18 9.73
CA GLY A 147 21.92 -5.10 8.85
C GLY A 147 21.22 -5.17 7.50
N VAL A 148 21.34 -4.11 6.73
CA VAL A 148 20.94 -4.04 5.31
C VAL A 148 22.15 -3.79 4.41
N TRP A 149 22.11 -4.31 3.20
CA TRP A 149 23.06 -3.93 2.14
C TRP A 149 22.37 -3.84 0.78
N TYR A 150 23.07 -3.29 -0.23
CA TYR A 150 22.65 -3.32 -1.62
C TYR A 150 23.68 -4.08 -2.45
N SER A 151 23.25 -5.11 -3.18
CA SER A 151 24.13 -5.97 -3.99
C SER A 151 23.32 -6.76 -5.01
N GLY A 152 23.81 -6.83 -6.26
CA GLY A 152 23.13 -7.53 -7.36
C GLY A 152 21.76 -6.91 -7.70
N GLY A 153 21.69 -5.58 -7.81
CA GLY A 153 20.46 -4.85 -8.17
C GLY A 153 19.36 -4.81 -7.11
N LYS A 154 19.55 -5.43 -5.94
CA LYS A 154 18.53 -5.54 -4.88
C LYS A 154 19.09 -5.22 -3.51
N TRP A 155 18.25 -4.69 -2.62
CA TRP A 155 18.55 -4.62 -1.19
C TRP A 155 18.40 -6.01 -0.55
N LYS A 156 19.18 -6.29 0.50
CA LYS A 156 19.11 -7.53 1.27
C LYS A 156 19.18 -7.20 2.77
N ILE A 157 18.49 -8.01 3.59
CA ILE A 157 18.61 -8.00 5.05
C ILE A 157 19.49 -9.19 5.43
N PHE A 158 20.40 -9.03 6.39
CA PHE A 158 21.30 -10.10 6.80
C PHE A 158 21.60 -10.08 8.30
N ASN A 159 21.95 -11.25 8.85
CA ASN A 159 22.41 -11.37 10.22
C ASN A 159 23.88 -10.92 10.33
N GLU A 160 24.14 -9.87 11.10
CA GLU A 160 25.47 -9.26 11.29
C GLU A 160 26.50 -10.20 11.96
N ASN A 161 26.04 -11.30 12.57
CA ASN A 161 26.91 -12.31 13.15
C ASN A 161 27.42 -13.35 12.14
N THR A 162 26.90 -13.34 10.90
CA THR A 162 27.19 -14.17 9.69
C THR A 162 27.16 -15.70 9.82
N LYS A 163 27.50 -16.24 10.99
CA LYS A 163 27.45 -17.67 11.34
C LYS A 163 26.03 -18.19 11.55
N GLN A 164 25.11 -17.34 12.01
CA GLN A 164 23.73 -17.75 12.30
C GLN A 164 22.88 -17.60 11.04
N LYS A 165 22.39 -18.73 10.50
CA LYS A 165 21.49 -18.75 9.33
C LYS A 165 20.23 -17.91 9.59
N MET A 166 19.72 -17.28 8.54
CA MET A 166 18.49 -16.50 8.55
C MET A 166 17.29 -17.48 8.59
N PRO A 167 16.44 -17.49 9.64
CA PRO A 167 15.36 -18.46 9.74
C PRO A 167 14.29 -18.23 8.65
N VAL A 168 13.88 -19.27 7.93
CA VAL A 168 12.74 -19.22 6.98
C VAL A 168 11.43 -19.15 7.77
N GLY A 169 10.62 -18.13 7.50
CA GLY A 169 9.40 -17.78 8.23
C GLY A 169 9.56 -16.66 9.26
N THR A 170 10.72 -16.00 9.36
CA THR A 170 10.83 -14.72 10.08
C THR A 170 10.30 -13.57 9.20
N LYS A 171 9.85 -12.49 9.83
CA LYS A 171 9.30 -11.31 9.15
C LYS A 171 10.11 -10.06 9.50
N PHE A 172 10.09 -9.08 8.61
CA PHE A 172 10.72 -7.78 8.81
C PHE A 172 9.76 -6.67 8.39
N ASN A 173 9.52 -5.73 9.27
CA ASN A 173 8.97 -4.43 8.90
C ASN A 173 10.08 -3.66 8.18
N VAL A 174 9.84 -3.28 6.93
CA VAL A 174 10.80 -2.58 6.07
C VAL A 174 10.22 -1.21 5.72
N LEU A 175 10.97 -0.15 6.01
CA LEU A 175 10.68 1.22 5.58
C LEU A 175 11.78 1.67 4.60
N VAL A 176 11.39 2.28 3.49
CA VAL A 176 12.30 2.73 2.44
C VAL A 176 12.08 4.22 2.17
N LEU A 177 13.14 5.00 2.32
CA LEU A 177 13.16 6.45 2.14
C LEU A 177 14.26 6.87 1.16
N ASN A 178 14.15 8.07 0.59
CA ASN A 178 15.23 8.68 -0.17
C ASN A 178 16.21 9.42 0.78
N PRO A 179 17.48 9.63 0.39
CA PRO A 179 18.33 10.59 1.09
C PRO A 179 17.74 12.01 1.06
N GLY A 180 17.91 12.75 2.16
CA GLY A 180 17.35 14.10 2.31
C GLY A 180 15.97 14.10 2.97
N GLU A 181 15.15 15.07 2.60
CA GLU A 181 13.82 15.29 3.18
C GLU A 181 12.79 14.25 2.73
N ASN A 182 11.93 13.86 3.67
CA ASN A 182 10.89 12.85 3.50
C ASN A 182 9.66 13.26 4.34
N LYS A 183 8.51 12.65 4.05
CA LYS A 183 7.28 12.74 4.86
C LYS A 183 6.64 11.35 5.01
N ILE A 184 6.06 11.06 6.18
CA ILE A 184 5.16 9.92 6.44
C ILE A 184 3.93 10.48 7.14
N GLY A 185 2.77 10.46 6.46
CA GLY A 185 1.64 11.31 6.84
C GLY A 185 2.08 12.77 6.93
N SER A 186 1.61 13.48 7.95
CA SER A 186 2.04 14.84 8.28
C SER A 186 3.43 14.93 8.94
N THR A 187 4.05 13.80 9.32
CA THR A 187 5.36 13.81 9.99
C THR A 187 6.48 14.08 8.97
N ALA A 188 7.06 15.28 9.04
CA ALA A 188 8.29 15.63 8.34
C ALA A 188 9.49 14.86 8.89
N LEU A 189 10.37 14.43 8.00
CA LEU A 189 11.47 13.52 8.27
C LEU A 189 12.69 13.91 7.44
N TYR A 190 13.89 13.59 7.94
CA TYR A 190 15.12 13.70 7.17
C TYR A 190 15.96 12.44 7.34
N ALA A 191 16.46 11.89 6.23
CA ALA A 191 17.10 10.59 6.18
C ALA A 191 18.48 10.67 5.53
N PHE A 192 19.51 10.09 6.15
CA PHE A 192 20.90 10.19 5.68
C PHE A 192 21.72 8.92 5.96
N LYS A 193 22.91 8.84 5.36
CA LYS A 193 23.93 7.82 5.66
C LYS A 193 25.04 8.48 6.47
N TYR A 194 25.56 7.82 7.50
CA TYR A 194 26.80 8.24 8.17
C TYR A 194 27.68 7.03 8.51
N THR A 195 28.98 7.25 8.69
CA THR A 195 29.98 6.20 8.95
C THR A 195 30.74 6.48 10.23
N ASN A 196 30.92 5.47 11.08
CA ASN A 196 31.71 5.56 12.30
C ASN A 196 33.19 5.78 11.98
N THR A 197 33.73 6.93 12.39
CA THR A 197 35.17 7.25 12.31
C THR A 197 35.93 6.96 13.62
N SER A 198 35.21 6.70 14.71
CA SER A 198 35.77 6.49 16.06
C SER A 198 36.18 5.04 16.33
N SER A 199 36.98 4.83 17.36
CA SER A 199 37.41 3.52 17.87
C SER A 199 36.67 3.07 19.16
N GLY A 200 35.71 3.87 19.65
CA GLY A 200 34.99 3.62 20.89
C GLY A 200 33.73 2.76 20.72
N HIS A 201 33.01 2.51 21.81
CA HIS A 201 31.67 1.88 21.76
C HIS A 201 30.53 2.86 21.41
N ILE A 202 30.85 4.15 21.28
CA ILE A 202 29.95 5.25 20.93
C ILE A 202 30.48 5.91 19.66
N SER A 203 29.61 6.10 18.68
CA SER A 203 29.92 6.73 17.40
C SER A 203 29.13 8.02 17.25
N GLU A 204 29.81 9.17 17.24
CA GLU A 204 29.16 10.46 16.99
C GLU A 204 28.63 10.55 15.55
N MET A 205 27.37 11.00 15.41
CA MET A 205 26.78 11.27 14.11
C MET A 205 27.24 12.63 13.59
N ASN A 206 28.04 12.62 12.53
CA ASN A 206 28.24 13.79 11.69
C ASN A 206 27.13 13.80 10.64
N ALA A 207 26.02 14.47 10.95
CA ALA A 207 24.87 14.61 10.07
C ALA A 207 25.05 15.81 9.10
N PRO A 208 24.43 15.78 7.90
CA PRO A 208 24.47 16.90 6.94
C PRO A 208 23.55 18.06 7.32
N VAL A 209 22.78 17.93 8.40
CA VAL A 209 21.84 18.93 8.95
C VAL A 209 22.01 19.00 10.47
N THR A 210 21.69 20.13 11.10
CA THR A 210 21.71 20.24 12.55
C THR A 210 20.60 19.37 13.16
N LEU A 211 20.98 18.46 14.07
CA LEU A 211 20.06 17.59 14.79
C LEU A 211 19.86 18.11 16.22
N PRO A 212 18.76 18.84 16.53
CA PRO A 212 18.52 19.34 17.87
C PRO A 212 18.34 18.21 18.90
N ARG A 213 18.50 18.52 20.19
CA ARG A 213 18.27 17.58 21.30
C ARG A 213 16.84 16.99 21.33
N THR A 214 15.88 17.67 20.71
CA THR A 214 14.47 17.26 20.60
C THR A 214 14.21 16.21 19.52
N SER A 215 15.14 15.98 18.58
CA SER A 215 14.97 15.00 17.50
C SER A 215 14.65 13.60 18.01
N THR A 216 13.84 12.86 17.26
CA THR A 216 13.70 11.41 17.44
C THR A 216 14.43 10.71 16.30
N LEU A 217 15.42 9.89 16.66
CA LEU A 217 16.24 9.16 15.70
C LEU A 217 15.86 7.68 15.61
N PHE A 218 15.93 7.16 14.39
CA PHE A 218 15.92 5.74 14.07
C PHE A 218 17.20 5.40 13.31
N ALA A 219 17.73 4.20 13.53
CA ALA A 219 18.98 3.76 12.91
C ALA A 219 18.88 2.29 12.47
N THR A 220 19.44 1.99 11.31
CA THR A 220 19.62 0.63 10.81
C THR A 220 21.01 0.52 10.21
N GLN A 221 21.74 -0.54 10.53
CA GLN A 221 23.11 -0.71 10.05
C GLN A 221 23.11 -0.99 8.54
N ASN A 222 23.92 -0.25 7.78
CA ASN A 222 24.00 -0.32 6.32
C ASN A 222 25.44 -0.69 5.93
N TRP A 223 25.67 -1.98 5.70
CA TRP A 223 27.00 -2.56 5.53
C TRP A 223 27.85 -1.88 4.45
N LYS A 224 29.12 -1.65 4.77
CA LYS A 224 30.15 -1.19 3.81
C LYS A 224 31.48 -1.85 4.17
N ASN A 225 31.63 -3.14 3.83
CA ASN A 225 32.82 -3.96 4.10
C ASN A 225 33.15 -4.18 5.59
N VAL A 226 32.33 -3.67 6.52
CA VAL A 226 32.54 -3.75 7.97
C VAL A 226 31.24 -4.20 8.64
N TYR A 227 31.34 -5.25 9.45
CA TYR A 227 30.27 -5.82 10.26
C TYR A 227 30.30 -5.26 11.70
N ASN A 228 29.16 -5.28 12.38
CA ASN A 228 29.06 -5.04 13.82
C ASN A 228 27.89 -5.86 14.39
N PRO A 229 28.14 -7.07 14.92
CA PRO A 229 27.09 -7.96 15.48
C PRO A 229 26.58 -7.53 16.85
N ASN A 230 26.99 -6.37 17.35
CA ASN A 230 26.55 -5.83 18.64
C ASN A 230 25.25 -5.05 18.46
N ILE A 231 24.26 -5.30 19.32
CA ILE A 231 23.00 -4.55 19.35
C ILE A 231 23.29 -3.05 19.53
N THR A 232 22.69 -2.19 18.71
CA THR A 232 22.91 -0.75 18.77
C THR A 232 21.72 0.02 19.37
N GLY A 233 22.00 1.21 19.89
CA GLY A 233 21.01 2.20 20.28
C GLY A 233 21.45 3.62 19.90
N VAL A 234 20.56 4.59 20.04
CA VAL A 234 20.82 6.03 19.80
C VAL A 234 20.81 6.83 21.09
N TRP A 235 21.61 7.89 21.15
CA TRP A 235 21.69 8.79 22.30
C TRP A 235 22.07 10.22 21.88
N TYR A 236 21.71 11.23 22.69
CA TYR A 236 22.23 12.58 22.58
C TYR A 236 23.24 12.82 23.72
N ASN A 237 24.53 12.91 23.39
CA ASN A 237 25.63 12.93 24.37
C ASN A 237 25.83 14.28 25.11
N GLY A 238 24.90 15.21 24.96
CA GLY A 238 24.99 16.59 25.44
C GLY A 238 25.44 17.59 24.36
N LYS A 239 26.13 17.12 23.30
CA LYS A 239 26.58 17.97 22.17
C LYS A 239 26.06 17.50 20.81
N LYS A 240 26.12 16.18 20.54
CA LYS A 240 25.68 15.56 19.29
C LYS A 240 24.79 14.34 19.57
N TRP A 241 24.05 13.93 18.54
CA TRP A 241 23.51 12.59 18.47
C TRP A 241 24.59 11.55 18.16
N THR A 242 24.39 10.34 18.66
CA THR A 242 25.32 9.21 18.51
C THR A 242 24.54 7.91 18.24
N THR A 243 25.18 6.92 17.64
CA THR A 243 24.86 5.52 17.94
C THR A 243 25.82 4.98 18.99
N TYR A 244 25.47 3.90 19.66
CA TYR A 244 26.36 3.17 20.55
C TYR A 244 26.02 1.68 20.60
N ASN A 245 27.01 0.84 20.88
CA ASN A 245 26.80 -0.58 21.13
C ASN A 245 26.24 -0.78 22.56
N GLN A 246 25.05 -1.37 22.69
CA GLN A 246 24.36 -1.59 23.97
C GLN A 246 25.21 -2.42 24.97
N ASN A 247 26.06 -3.32 24.47
CA ASN A 247 26.95 -4.13 25.31
C ASN A 247 28.30 -3.46 25.64
N ARG A 248 28.48 -2.18 25.29
CA ARG A 248 29.70 -1.38 25.48
C ARG A 248 30.98 -1.93 24.82
N LYS A 249 30.89 -2.96 23.96
CA LYS A 249 32.02 -3.37 23.12
C LYS A 249 32.31 -2.31 22.06
N ALA A 250 33.59 -2.11 21.73
CA ALA A 250 34.00 -1.16 20.70
C ALA A 250 33.22 -1.38 19.39
N MET A 251 32.78 -0.28 18.77
CA MET A 251 32.16 -0.27 17.46
C MET A 251 33.27 -0.17 16.41
N PRO A 252 33.39 -1.13 15.47
CA PRO A 252 34.45 -1.07 14.47
C PRO A 252 34.41 0.23 13.65
N LYS A 253 35.59 0.76 13.34
CA LYS A 253 35.73 1.92 12.46
C LYS A 253 35.32 1.52 11.04
N GLY A 254 34.54 2.36 10.36
CA GLY A 254 33.97 2.07 9.04
C GLY A 254 32.56 1.45 9.05
N VAL A 255 32.00 1.09 10.21
CA VAL A 255 30.57 0.71 10.31
C VAL A 255 29.71 1.89 9.85
N ARG A 256 28.78 1.64 8.92
CA ARG A 256 27.88 2.66 8.35
C ARG A 256 26.43 2.39 8.76
N PHE A 257 25.65 3.45 8.96
CA PHE A 257 24.23 3.38 9.28
C PHE A 257 23.41 4.21 8.28
N ASN A 258 22.19 3.74 8.01
CA ASN A 258 21.08 4.60 7.61
C ASN A 258 20.51 5.22 8.89
N VAL A 259 20.28 6.53 8.91
CA VAL A 259 19.71 7.27 10.04
C VAL A 259 18.53 8.11 9.56
N LEU A 260 17.48 8.16 10.37
CA LEU A 260 16.24 8.88 10.11
C LEU A 260 15.92 9.76 11.32
N THR A 261 15.68 11.07 11.10
CA THR A 261 15.27 12.03 12.13
C THR A 261 13.88 12.58 11.87
N THR A 262 13.19 12.97 12.95
CA THR A 262 11.89 13.69 12.94
C THR A 262 12.03 15.20 13.14
N SER A 263 13.24 15.71 13.32
CA SER A 263 13.51 17.15 13.48
C SER A 263 14.94 17.45 13.05
N HIS A 264 15.12 18.51 12.27
CA HIS A 264 16.39 19.02 11.77
C HIS A 264 16.29 20.53 11.53
N THR A 265 17.43 21.21 11.47
CA THR A 265 17.53 22.60 11.03
C THR A 265 18.76 22.80 10.13
N GLY A 266 18.68 23.77 9.21
CA GLY A 266 19.70 24.03 8.18
C GLY A 266 19.25 23.61 6.79
N THR A 267 19.71 24.34 5.77
CA THR A 267 19.46 24.06 4.36
C THR A 267 20.23 22.81 3.89
N SER A 268 19.64 22.02 3.01
CA SER A 268 20.26 20.82 2.45
C SER A 268 21.45 21.18 1.56
N THR A 269 22.67 21.08 2.10
CA THR A 269 23.90 21.28 1.33
C THR A 269 24.20 20.07 0.44
N THR A 270 23.90 20.19 -0.85
CA THR A 270 24.38 19.27 -1.89
C THR A 270 25.88 19.46 -2.08
N SER A 271 26.68 18.85 -1.21
CA SER A 271 28.13 19.01 -1.18
C SER A 271 28.81 18.25 -2.33
N ASN A 272 28.91 18.89 -3.49
CA ASN A 272 30.06 18.66 -4.37
C ASN A 272 31.35 19.05 -3.62
N SER A 273 32.44 18.35 -3.89
CA SER A 273 33.71 18.52 -3.17
C SER A 273 34.51 19.73 -3.67
N ASN A 274 34.99 20.60 -2.77
CA ASN A 274 36.43 20.79 -2.49
C ASN A 274 36.74 21.95 -1.51
N ASN A 275 37.89 21.82 -0.84
CA ASN A 275 38.78 22.86 -0.30
C ASN A 275 38.34 23.86 0.82
N THR A 276 38.55 23.42 2.07
CA THR A 276 39.43 24.08 3.09
C THR A 276 39.03 25.51 3.60
N PRO A 277 39.68 26.13 4.63
CA PRO A 277 38.95 26.31 5.91
C PRO A 277 38.98 27.72 6.54
N TYR A 278 38.03 28.01 7.43
CA TYR A 278 38.14 29.13 8.39
C TYR A 278 37.71 28.71 9.81
N SER A 279 38.38 29.30 10.81
CA SER A 279 38.39 28.85 12.21
C SER A 279 37.22 29.37 13.06
N PRO A 280 36.85 28.68 14.15
CA PRO A 280 35.69 29.03 14.98
C PRO A 280 35.97 30.16 15.99
N ILE A 281 34.94 30.97 16.28
CA ILE A 281 34.93 31.91 17.41
C ILE A 281 34.38 31.20 18.67
N LEU A 282 35.02 31.44 19.81
CA LEU A 282 34.75 30.81 21.10
C LEU A 282 34.10 31.80 22.09
N VAL A 283 32.88 31.50 22.56
CA VAL A 283 32.27 32.07 23.78
C VAL A 283 31.52 30.92 24.48
N ASN A 284 32.19 30.15 25.33
CA ASN A 284 32.35 30.38 26.78
C ASN A 284 31.04 30.18 27.59
N HIS A 285 30.95 29.05 28.30
CA HIS A 285 29.84 28.73 29.22
C HIS A 285 30.18 29.20 30.63
N ASN A 286 29.48 30.20 31.18
CA ASN A 286 29.53 30.45 32.64
C ASN A 286 28.36 31.29 33.20
N ILE A 287 27.11 30.86 33.01
CA ILE A 287 26.01 31.20 33.93
C ILE A 287 25.22 29.92 34.26
N LEU A 288 25.28 29.52 35.53
CA LEU A 288 24.45 28.50 36.18
C LEU A 288 23.69 29.16 37.35
N LYS A 289 22.71 28.43 37.91
CA LYS A 289 21.88 28.80 39.09
C LYS A 289 20.82 29.87 38.74
N ASN A 290 19.52 29.62 38.82
CA ASN A 290 18.78 29.04 39.94
C ASN A 290 17.53 28.25 39.52
N VAL A 291 17.06 27.37 40.41
CA VAL A 291 15.73 26.74 40.31
C VAL A 291 14.75 27.55 41.17
N GLY A 292 13.60 27.93 40.61
CA GLY A 292 12.56 28.65 41.34
C GLY A 292 11.20 28.51 40.67
N LEU A 293 10.20 28.06 41.43
CA LEU A 293 8.80 28.05 40.98
C LEU A 293 8.25 29.48 41.04
N ILE A 294 7.92 30.07 39.90
CA ILE A 294 7.26 31.37 39.81
C ILE A 294 5.91 31.19 39.12
N LYS A 295 4.86 31.81 39.69
CA LYS A 295 3.50 31.79 39.15
C LYS A 295 3.46 32.34 37.72
N VAL A 296 2.70 31.69 36.85
CA VAL A 296 2.49 32.16 35.47
C VAL A 296 1.76 33.51 35.50
N LYS A 297 2.48 34.60 35.24
CA LYS A 297 1.87 35.79 34.61
C LYS A 297 1.57 35.45 33.15
N PRO A 298 0.52 36.03 32.53
CA PRO A 298 0.30 35.89 31.10
C PRO A 298 1.55 36.35 30.35
N ILE A 299 2.10 35.48 29.50
CA ILE A 299 3.16 35.86 28.57
C ILE A 299 2.49 36.67 27.47
N ALA A 300 2.67 38.00 27.50
CA ALA A 300 2.36 38.84 26.36
C ALA A 300 3.14 38.32 25.14
N SER A 301 2.52 38.36 23.96
CA SER A 301 3.11 37.84 22.72
C SER A 301 4.54 38.34 22.52
N ALA A 302 5.47 37.43 22.24
CA ALA A 302 6.74 37.83 21.64
C ALA A 302 6.42 38.62 20.36
N ASN A 303 7.00 39.81 20.21
CA ASN A 303 6.59 40.79 19.21
C ASN A 303 6.50 40.16 17.81
N ALA A 304 5.28 39.99 17.31
CA ALA A 304 5.03 39.73 15.90
C ALA A 304 5.61 40.89 15.10
N LYS A 305 6.27 40.58 13.99
CA LYS A 305 6.72 41.61 13.06
C LYS A 305 5.52 42.18 12.33
N ASP A 306 5.63 43.45 11.97
CA ASP A 306 4.66 44.17 11.12
C ASP A 306 4.46 43.51 9.74
N THR A 307 5.30 42.53 9.36
CA THR A 307 5.25 41.73 8.13
C THR A 307 4.82 40.27 8.34
N ASP A 308 4.49 39.83 9.56
CA ASP A 308 4.11 38.44 9.79
C ASP A 308 2.70 38.16 9.19
N ARG A 309 2.53 36.98 8.58
CA ARG A 309 1.27 36.56 7.93
C ARG A 309 0.20 36.21 8.98
N ILE A 310 -1.07 36.44 8.64
CA ILE A 310 -2.23 36.21 9.52
C ILE A 310 -3.13 35.08 9.00
N GLY A 311 -3.24 34.94 7.68
CA GLY A 311 -4.16 34.04 6.99
C GLY A 311 -4.85 34.73 5.81
N PRO A 312 -5.50 33.99 4.91
CA PRO A 312 -6.18 34.55 3.74
C PRO A 312 -7.37 35.44 4.11
N ASP A 313 -7.54 36.55 3.39
CA ASP A 313 -8.80 37.30 3.33
C ASP A 313 -9.60 36.87 2.10
N ALA A 314 -10.62 36.05 2.33
CA ALA A 314 -11.51 35.54 1.29
C ALA A 314 -12.36 36.64 0.60
N LYS A 315 -12.46 37.84 1.19
CA LYS A 315 -13.17 39.00 0.63
C LYS A 315 -12.26 39.88 -0.22
N LEU A 316 -10.94 39.76 -0.08
CA LEU A 316 -9.94 40.54 -0.82
C LEU A 316 -9.22 39.72 -1.91
N ALA A 317 -9.96 38.85 -2.58
CA ALA A 317 -9.54 38.17 -3.80
C ALA A 317 -9.03 39.14 -4.88
N VAL A 318 -8.19 38.62 -5.77
CA VAL A 318 -7.75 39.24 -7.01
C VAL A 318 -7.86 38.17 -8.09
N SER A 319 -8.64 38.44 -9.14
CA SER A 319 -8.74 37.54 -10.29
C SER A 319 -7.53 37.72 -11.21
N PHE A 320 -6.90 36.63 -11.65
CA PHE A 320 -5.86 36.68 -12.68
C PHE A 320 -6.36 37.33 -13.98
N SER A 321 -7.63 37.17 -14.35
CA SER A 321 -8.20 37.81 -15.56
C SER A 321 -8.24 39.34 -15.49
N THR A 322 -8.25 39.91 -14.27
CA THR A 322 -8.16 41.36 -14.06
C THR A 322 -6.72 41.89 -14.13
N VAL A 323 -5.73 41.02 -14.30
CA VAL A 323 -4.30 41.38 -14.38
C VAL A 323 -3.77 40.97 -15.76
N SER A 324 -3.37 41.95 -16.56
CA SER A 324 -2.98 41.72 -17.96
C SER A 324 -1.93 40.61 -18.12
N GLN A 325 -2.16 39.73 -19.10
CA GLN A 325 -1.31 38.57 -19.45
C GLN A 325 -1.27 37.43 -18.40
N MET A 326 -2.19 37.38 -17.43
CA MET A 326 -2.17 36.33 -16.39
C MET A 326 -3.20 35.20 -16.57
N ASP A 327 -4.16 35.29 -17.50
CA ASP A 327 -5.12 34.21 -17.83
C ASP A 327 -4.46 32.87 -18.15
N ILE A 328 -3.28 32.93 -18.77
CA ILE A 328 -2.44 31.78 -19.09
C ILE A 328 -2.05 30.96 -17.85
N LEU A 329 -1.98 31.57 -16.66
CA LEU A 329 -1.77 30.83 -15.40
C LEU A 329 -2.94 29.90 -15.07
N LYS A 330 -4.16 30.27 -15.48
CA LYS A 330 -5.39 29.50 -15.32
C LYS A 330 -5.60 28.50 -16.47
N GLU A 331 -5.26 28.88 -17.69
CA GLU A 331 -5.38 27.99 -18.87
C GLU A 331 -4.30 26.90 -18.93
N THR A 332 -3.02 27.29 -18.88
CA THR A 332 -1.87 26.39 -19.09
C THR A 332 -1.27 25.91 -17.78
N PHE A 333 -1.25 26.76 -16.75
CA PHE A 333 -0.63 26.43 -15.46
C PHE A 333 -1.62 25.96 -14.37
N ASN A 334 -2.92 25.86 -14.68
CA ASN A 334 -3.98 25.30 -13.82
C ASN A 334 -4.15 25.97 -12.44
N PHE A 335 -3.77 27.24 -12.28
CA PHE A 335 -4.13 28.04 -11.10
C PHE A 335 -5.63 28.40 -11.11
N TYR A 336 -6.26 28.43 -9.93
CA TYR A 336 -7.63 28.94 -9.76
C TYR A 336 -7.68 30.43 -10.12
N ASP A 337 -8.82 30.90 -10.62
CA ASP A 337 -8.94 32.27 -11.16
C ASP A 337 -8.65 33.35 -10.10
N GLU A 338 -9.09 33.12 -8.86
CA GLU A 338 -8.84 33.99 -7.71
C GLU A 338 -7.60 33.59 -6.90
N ILE A 339 -6.75 34.59 -6.59
CA ILE A 339 -5.78 34.54 -5.47
C ILE A 339 -6.21 35.48 -4.34
N TYR A 340 -5.98 35.07 -3.09
CA TYR A 340 -6.44 35.79 -1.90
C TYR A 340 -5.28 36.52 -1.25
N LYS A 341 -5.48 37.79 -0.85
CA LYS A 341 -4.48 38.53 -0.08
C LYS A 341 -4.39 37.94 1.33
N ASP A 342 -3.21 37.96 1.94
CA ASP A 342 -3.09 37.80 3.38
C ASP A 342 -3.72 38.99 4.12
N GLN A 343 -4.35 38.73 5.27
CA GLN A 343 -5.03 39.73 6.10
C GLN A 343 -4.07 40.81 6.64
N ASN A 344 -2.75 40.54 6.70
CA ASN A 344 -1.75 41.59 6.84
C ASN A 344 -1.25 42.04 5.44
N PRO A 345 -1.68 43.21 4.92
CA PRO A 345 -1.28 43.66 3.58
C PRO A 345 0.23 43.92 3.42
N LYS A 346 0.97 44.00 4.53
CA LYS A 346 2.43 44.21 4.58
C LYS A 346 3.25 42.92 4.53
N SER A 347 2.63 41.75 4.68
CA SER A 347 3.34 40.46 4.62
C SER A 347 3.85 40.12 3.21
N GLY A 348 3.19 40.69 2.17
CA GLY A 348 3.46 40.36 0.77
C GLY A 348 2.94 38.98 0.35
N VAL A 349 2.28 38.25 1.24
CA VAL A 349 1.76 36.90 1.00
C VAL A 349 0.43 36.96 0.25
N TYR A 350 0.32 36.11 -0.76
CA TYR A 350 -0.90 35.82 -1.50
C TYR A 350 -1.12 34.31 -1.50
N TYR A 351 -2.38 33.90 -1.52
CA TYR A 351 -2.80 32.52 -1.38
C TYR A 351 -3.48 32.02 -2.65
N TYR A 352 -3.12 30.82 -3.11
CA TYR A 352 -3.70 30.22 -4.32
C TYR A 352 -4.40 28.88 -4.04
N LEU A 353 -5.37 28.58 -4.89
CA LEU A 353 -5.93 27.24 -5.11
C LEU A 353 -5.56 26.78 -6.53
N PRO A 354 -5.60 25.46 -6.82
CA PRO A 354 -5.64 24.98 -8.20
C PRO A 354 -7.05 25.13 -8.78
N LYS A 355 -7.13 25.28 -10.11
CA LYS A 355 -8.40 25.35 -10.87
C LYS A 355 -9.20 24.05 -10.73
N GLN A 356 -8.50 22.92 -10.76
CA GLN A 356 -9.04 21.56 -10.61
C GLN A 356 -7.93 20.57 -10.23
N PHE A 357 -8.32 19.41 -9.71
CA PHE A 357 -7.48 18.23 -9.57
C PHE A 357 -7.87 17.18 -10.63
N THR A 358 -6.89 16.54 -11.26
CA THR A 358 -7.09 15.56 -12.32
C THR A 358 -6.42 14.23 -12.01
N LEU A 359 -6.77 13.17 -12.73
CA LEU A 359 -6.11 11.87 -12.61
C LEU A 359 -4.60 12.03 -12.84
N LYS A 360 -3.79 11.54 -11.90
CA LYS A 360 -2.33 11.63 -12.03
C LYS A 360 -1.82 10.58 -13.03
N TRP A 361 -1.45 11.04 -14.21
CA TRP A 361 -0.67 10.26 -15.17
C TRP A 361 0.83 10.37 -14.90
N ASN A 362 1.57 9.29 -15.19
CA ASN A 362 3.01 9.13 -14.96
C ASN A 362 3.72 8.97 -16.31
N LYS A 363 4.35 10.05 -16.79
CA LYS A 363 5.03 10.10 -18.09
C LYS A 363 6.14 9.06 -18.23
N GLU A 364 6.95 8.88 -17.19
CA GLU A 364 8.13 8.00 -17.23
C GLU A 364 7.78 6.50 -17.25
N ALA A 365 6.57 6.14 -16.82
CA ALA A 365 6.04 4.78 -16.92
C ALA A 365 4.97 4.61 -18.01
N ASN A 366 4.48 5.73 -18.57
CA ASN A 366 3.25 5.82 -19.36
C ASN A 366 2.08 5.05 -18.72
N ASP A 367 1.77 5.44 -17.48
CA ASP A 367 0.91 4.73 -16.54
C ASP A 367 -0.04 5.70 -15.80
N TYR A 368 -1.18 5.21 -15.33
CA TYR A 368 -2.24 6.01 -14.70
C TYR A 368 -2.35 5.63 -13.23
N ALA A 369 -2.34 6.61 -12.32
CA ALA A 369 -2.35 6.36 -10.88
C ALA A 369 -3.74 5.98 -10.34
N PHE A 370 -4.26 4.86 -10.86
CA PHE A 370 -5.56 4.29 -10.58
C PHE A 370 -5.35 2.79 -10.29
N ASN A 371 -5.52 2.38 -9.03
CA ASN A 371 -5.27 1.00 -8.60
C ASN A 371 -6.59 0.32 -8.27
N VAL A 372 -6.75 -0.90 -8.78
CA VAL A 372 -7.93 -1.75 -8.59
C VAL A 372 -7.58 -2.91 -7.65
N PHE A 373 -8.31 -3.06 -6.55
CA PHE A 373 -8.14 -4.16 -5.61
C PHE A 373 -9.44 -4.97 -5.51
N TYR A 374 -9.48 -6.12 -6.18
CA TYR A 374 -10.56 -7.09 -6.05
C TYR A 374 -10.55 -7.71 -4.64
N MET A 375 -11.70 -7.74 -3.98
CA MET A 375 -11.89 -8.36 -2.66
C MET A 375 -12.73 -9.63 -2.80
N SER A 376 -12.34 -10.69 -2.07
CA SER A 376 -13.15 -11.89 -1.91
C SER A 376 -14.52 -11.56 -1.30
N SER A 377 -15.56 -12.26 -1.76
CA SER A 377 -16.92 -12.15 -1.24
C SER A 377 -17.14 -13.10 -0.06
N ASP A 378 -17.29 -12.55 1.14
CA ASP A 378 -17.95 -13.27 2.24
C ASP A 378 -19.47 -13.32 1.96
N ASP A 379 -20.10 -14.47 2.22
CA ASP A 379 -21.56 -14.72 2.27
C ASP A 379 -22.43 -14.13 1.13
N ASN A 380 -22.47 -14.82 -0.01
CA ASN A 380 -23.49 -14.68 -1.07
C ASN A 380 -23.77 -13.26 -1.62
N LYS A 381 -22.79 -12.36 -1.52
CA LYS A 381 -22.82 -11.03 -2.14
C LYS A 381 -21.89 -10.95 -3.35
N ARG A 382 -22.24 -10.10 -4.32
CA ARG A 382 -21.38 -9.81 -5.48
C ARG A 382 -20.00 -9.37 -5.01
N GLY A 383 -18.97 -9.80 -5.72
CA GLY A 383 -17.59 -9.38 -5.45
C GLY A 383 -17.48 -7.86 -5.44
N SER A 384 -16.65 -7.33 -4.54
CA SER A 384 -16.49 -5.89 -4.36
C SER A 384 -15.08 -5.45 -4.69
N VAL A 385 -14.94 -4.27 -5.28
CA VAL A 385 -13.66 -3.67 -5.64
C VAL A 385 -13.38 -2.48 -4.71
N LEU A 386 -12.17 -2.42 -4.17
CA LEU A 386 -11.61 -1.21 -3.55
C LEU A 386 -10.77 -0.49 -4.61
N LEU A 387 -11.08 0.77 -4.87
CA LEU A 387 -10.29 1.66 -5.72
C LEU A 387 -9.38 2.56 -4.89
N ASN A 388 -8.23 2.89 -5.46
CA ASN A 388 -7.26 3.86 -4.93
C ASN A 388 -6.75 4.73 -6.08
N ILE A 389 -7.09 6.02 -6.05
CA ILE A 389 -6.78 6.98 -7.13
C ILE A 389 -5.90 8.10 -6.57
N GLU A 390 -4.76 8.36 -7.22
CA GLU A 390 -3.98 9.58 -6.96
C GLU A 390 -4.40 10.70 -7.93
N LEU A 391 -4.67 11.88 -7.40
CA LEU A 391 -5.04 13.09 -8.14
C LEU A 391 -3.96 14.18 -8.00
N THR A 392 -3.80 15.01 -9.03
CA THR A 392 -2.77 16.05 -9.14
C THR A 392 -3.39 17.39 -9.58
N PRO A 393 -2.93 18.55 -9.11
CA PRO A 393 -3.31 19.84 -9.70
C PRO A 393 -2.45 20.22 -10.91
N ASN A 394 -1.43 19.44 -11.28
CA ASN A 394 -0.49 19.72 -12.37
C ASN A 394 0.23 21.10 -12.31
N ILE A 395 0.27 21.72 -11.13
CA ILE A 395 1.09 22.87 -10.75
C ILE A 395 2.43 22.37 -10.20
N LYS A 396 3.54 22.80 -10.81
CA LYS A 396 4.92 22.50 -10.39
C LYS A 396 5.53 23.69 -9.63
N SER A 397 6.65 23.46 -8.96
CA SER A 397 7.35 24.53 -8.21
C SER A 397 7.76 25.69 -9.12
N GLU A 398 8.21 25.38 -10.34
CA GLU A 398 8.68 26.33 -11.34
C GLU A 398 7.53 27.23 -11.85
N ASP A 399 6.29 26.71 -11.85
CA ASP A 399 5.09 27.44 -12.24
C ASP A 399 4.73 28.50 -11.18
N ILE A 400 4.88 28.17 -9.89
CA ILE A 400 4.68 29.10 -8.76
C ILE A 400 5.77 30.16 -8.77
N ASP A 401 7.02 29.74 -8.95
CA ASP A 401 8.20 30.60 -9.12
C ASP A 401 8.02 31.61 -10.26
N LEU A 402 7.31 31.25 -11.33
CA LEU A 402 6.99 32.13 -12.45
C LEU A 402 5.82 33.08 -12.10
N ALA A 403 4.76 32.55 -11.50
CA ALA A 403 3.61 33.33 -11.04
C ALA A 403 4.01 34.41 -10.01
N GLU A 404 4.89 34.10 -9.05
CA GLU A 404 5.44 35.07 -8.09
C GLU A 404 6.18 36.22 -8.80
N LYS A 405 7.01 35.90 -9.80
CA LYS A 405 7.78 36.89 -10.56
C LYS A 405 6.86 37.80 -11.37
N MET A 406 5.83 37.25 -12.00
CA MET A 406 4.86 38.02 -12.77
C MET A 406 3.94 38.87 -11.88
N LEU A 407 3.40 38.32 -10.79
CA LEU A 407 2.64 39.10 -9.81
C LEU A 407 3.49 40.21 -9.20
N THR A 408 4.78 39.96 -8.93
CA THR A 408 5.72 40.99 -8.46
C THR A 408 5.92 42.12 -9.48
N GLN A 409 5.96 41.80 -10.77
CA GLN A 409 6.08 42.80 -11.84
C GLN A 409 4.79 43.59 -12.07
N GLN A 410 3.62 42.96 -11.98
CA GLN A 410 2.32 43.62 -12.18
C GLN A 410 1.86 44.43 -10.96
N LEU A 411 2.08 43.94 -9.75
CA LEU A 411 1.65 44.59 -8.49
C LEU A 411 2.69 45.57 -7.92
N GLY A 412 3.84 45.74 -8.56
CA GLY A 412 4.88 46.72 -8.19
C GLY A 412 5.56 46.48 -6.83
N LYS A 413 5.29 45.36 -6.17
CA LYS A 413 5.81 44.97 -4.86
C LYS A 413 6.21 43.50 -4.87
N LYS A 414 7.15 43.07 -4.01
CA LYS A 414 7.48 41.64 -3.89
C LYS A 414 6.25 40.86 -3.41
N ILE A 415 5.96 39.75 -4.10
CA ILE A 415 4.90 38.80 -3.78
C ILE A 415 5.52 37.46 -3.36
N THR A 416 4.83 36.74 -2.48
CA THR A 416 5.07 35.31 -2.23
C THR A 416 3.75 34.55 -2.30
N LEU A 417 3.72 33.43 -3.04
CA LEU A 417 2.54 32.59 -3.26
C LEU A 417 2.59 31.34 -2.39
N LEU A 418 1.56 31.16 -1.57
CA LEU A 418 1.39 29.96 -0.73
C LEU A 418 0.10 29.22 -1.10
N PRO A 419 0.05 27.88 -0.93
CA PRO A 419 -1.23 27.16 -0.90
C PRO A 419 -2.16 27.80 0.14
N LEU A 420 -3.45 27.97 -0.21
CA LEU A 420 -4.47 28.51 0.70
C LEU A 420 -4.45 27.81 2.07
N ASP A 421 -4.11 28.53 3.15
CA ASP A 421 -4.23 28.02 4.52
C ASP A 421 -5.73 27.74 4.79
N LEU A 422 -6.04 26.58 5.40
CA LEU A 422 -7.41 26.14 5.65
C LEU A 422 -7.78 26.11 7.13
N ARG A 423 -9.06 26.27 7.40
CA ARG A 423 -9.69 26.06 8.71
C ARG A 423 -9.92 24.58 8.99
N ASP A 424 -10.51 23.89 8.01
CA ASP A 424 -10.94 22.49 8.07
C ASP A 424 -10.25 21.69 6.94
N ALA A 425 -10.23 20.36 7.03
CA ALA A 425 -9.85 19.53 5.88
C ALA A 425 -10.90 19.68 4.75
N PRO A 426 -10.53 19.71 3.47
CA PRO A 426 -11.52 19.83 2.40
C PRO A 426 -12.45 18.61 2.33
N GLU A 427 -13.71 18.86 2.05
CA GLU A 427 -14.73 17.83 1.82
C GLU A 427 -14.86 17.56 0.32
N VAL A 428 -15.13 16.32 -0.09
CA VAL A 428 -15.37 15.97 -1.49
C VAL A 428 -16.83 15.58 -1.67
N ASP A 429 -17.55 16.36 -2.47
CA ASP A 429 -18.91 16.06 -2.92
C ASP A 429 -18.86 15.53 -4.35
N PHE A 430 -19.33 14.30 -4.56
CA PHE A 430 -19.40 13.68 -5.88
C PHE A 430 -20.81 13.76 -6.51
N GLY A 431 -21.76 14.41 -5.84
CA GLY A 431 -23.14 14.55 -6.28
C GLY A 431 -23.82 13.21 -6.62
N GLY A 432 -24.76 13.27 -7.57
CA GLY A 432 -25.50 12.10 -8.07
C GLY A 432 -24.74 11.23 -9.09
N LEU A 433 -23.40 11.31 -9.15
CA LEU A 433 -22.60 10.58 -10.14
C LEU A 433 -22.18 9.20 -9.61
N LEU A 434 -21.78 9.10 -8.35
CA LEU A 434 -21.37 7.83 -7.69
C LEU A 434 -22.51 6.82 -7.54
N SER A 435 -23.75 7.29 -7.34
CA SER A 435 -24.93 6.45 -7.21
C SER A 435 -25.27 5.68 -8.50
N ARG A 436 -24.69 6.04 -9.65
CA ARG A 436 -24.82 5.28 -10.91
C ARG A 436 -23.95 4.03 -10.95
N PHE A 437 -22.97 3.92 -10.04
CA PHE A 437 -21.99 2.84 -9.98
C PHE A 437 -22.04 2.06 -8.65
N ASN A 438 -23.11 2.23 -7.87
CA ASN A 438 -23.30 1.63 -6.53
C ASN A 438 -22.18 1.96 -5.52
N ILE A 439 -21.55 3.14 -5.64
CA ILE A 439 -20.54 3.59 -4.69
C ILE A 439 -21.23 4.29 -3.52
N GLU A 440 -21.21 3.68 -2.34
CA GLU A 440 -21.72 4.29 -1.12
C GLU A 440 -20.82 5.47 -0.70
N PRO A 441 -21.35 6.68 -0.44
CA PRO A 441 -20.55 7.83 0.01
C PRO A 441 -19.77 7.55 1.31
N ALA A 442 -20.32 6.71 2.21
CA ALA A 442 -19.66 6.30 3.44
C ALA A 442 -18.46 5.35 3.23
N SER A 443 -18.29 4.78 2.03
CA SER A 443 -17.12 3.99 1.66
C SER A 443 -15.93 4.85 1.23
N VAL A 444 -16.14 6.14 0.95
CA VAL A 444 -15.12 7.04 0.42
C VAL A 444 -14.23 7.57 1.55
N SER A 445 -12.92 7.43 1.37
CA SER A 445 -11.86 7.94 2.23
C SER A 445 -10.96 8.88 1.43
N THR A 446 -10.71 10.08 1.97
CA THR A 446 -9.97 11.14 1.28
C THR A 446 -8.74 11.56 2.06
N ASN A 447 -7.55 11.36 1.48
CA ASN A 447 -6.28 11.80 2.05
C ASN A 447 -5.77 13.02 1.29
N ILE A 448 -6.09 14.21 1.82
CA ILE A 448 -5.79 15.51 1.20
C ILE A 448 -4.60 16.16 1.94
N PRO A 449 -3.45 16.35 1.27
CA PRO A 449 -2.28 16.99 1.89
C PRO A 449 -2.51 18.49 2.16
N SER A 450 -1.91 19.02 3.23
CA SER A 450 -1.86 20.46 3.54
C SER A 450 -0.89 21.26 2.64
N ASP A 451 -0.54 20.71 1.48
CA ASP A 451 0.37 21.26 0.48
C ASP A 451 -0.08 20.67 -0.86
N TYR A 452 -0.85 21.44 -1.64
CA TYR A 452 -1.52 20.94 -2.85
C TYR A 452 -0.54 20.47 -3.93
N LYS A 453 0.76 20.77 -3.82
CA LYS A 453 1.82 20.20 -4.66
C LYS A 453 2.05 18.69 -4.44
N GLN A 454 1.42 18.10 -3.42
CA GLN A 454 1.41 16.66 -3.19
C GLN A 454 0.10 16.06 -3.73
N PRO A 455 0.12 14.85 -4.32
CA PRO A 455 -1.10 14.22 -4.80
C PRO A 455 -2.12 14.00 -3.69
N ILE A 456 -3.39 14.24 -4.02
CA ILE A 456 -4.54 13.84 -3.19
C ILE A 456 -4.83 12.37 -3.48
N VAL A 457 -5.18 11.59 -2.46
CA VAL A 457 -5.58 10.19 -2.66
C VAL A 457 -7.05 10.02 -2.30
N LEU A 458 -7.82 9.41 -3.20
CA LEU A 458 -9.19 8.98 -2.98
C LEU A 458 -9.21 7.44 -2.94
N ASP A 459 -9.73 6.88 -1.86
CA ASP A 459 -9.99 5.44 -1.70
C ASP A 459 -11.51 5.24 -1.60
N TRP A 460 -12.11 4.26 -2.30
CA TRP A 460 -13.53 3.90 -2.07
C TRP A 460 -13.90 2.48 -2.52
N ARG A 461 -15.05 1.97 -2.08
CA ARG A 461 -15.54 0.62 -2.43
C ARG A 461 -16.70 0.69 -3.43
N MET A 462 -16.77 -0.26 -4.35
CA MET A 462 -17.85 -0.46 -5.32
C MET A 462 -18.17 -1.96 -5.50
N ASP A 463 -19.29 -2.25 -6.18
CA ASP A 463 -19.55 -3.55 -6.79
C ASP A 463 -18.49 -3.89 -7.86
N SER A 464 -18.45 -5.14 -8.35
CA SER A 464 -17.54 -5.59 -9.42
C SER A 464 -17.79 -4.98 -10.81
N ASN A 465 -18.47 -3.83 -10.92
CA ASN A 465 -18.83 -3.17 -12.19
C ASN A 465 -17.73 -2.20 -12.71
N ILE A 466 -16.48 -2.43 -12.32
CA ILE A 466 -15.33 -1.55 -12.57
C ILE A 466 -15.14 -1.19 -14.06
N ASP A 467 -15.40 -2.14 -14.97
CA ASP A 467 -15.42 -1.94 -16.42
C ASP A 467 -16.31 -0.78 -16.87
N ASN A 468 -17.48 -0.60 -16.25
CA ASN A 468 -18.42 0.46 -16.57
C ASN A 468 -17.94 1.80 -16.01
N PHE A 469 -17.29 1.81 -14.84
CA PHE A 469 -16.75 3.02 -14.24
C PHE A 469 -15.53 3.55 -15.00
N VAL A 470 -14.56 2.69 -15.32
CA VAL A 470 -13.40 3.06 -16.17
C VAL A 470 -13.88 3.39 -17.60
N GLY A 471 -14.86 2.65 -18.13
CA GLY A 471 -15.50 2.98 -19.40
C GLY A 471 -16.13 4.39 -19.41
N ALA A 472 -16.77 4.80 -18.31
CA ALA A 472 -17.27 6.16 -18.15
C ALA A 472 -16.14 7.19 -18.03
N MET A 473 -15.05 6.91 -17.32
CA MET A 473 -13.87 7.80 -17.25
C MET A 473 -13.17 8.01 -18.61
N LEU A 474 -13.38 7.12 -19.57
CA LEU A 474 -12.85 7.23 -20.93
C LEU A 474 -13.82 7.91 -21.90
N ASN A 475 -15.13 7.76 -21.70
CA ASN A 475 -16.14 8.23 -22.66
C ASN A 475 -17.00 9.40 -22.16
N GLN A 476 -16.87 9.81 -20.89
CA GLN A 476 -17.75 10.79 -20.24
C GLN A 476 -16.98 11.65 -19.23
N SER A 477 -17.54 12.82 -18.91
CA SER A 477 -17.01 13.69 -17.85
C SER A 477 -17.36 13.16 -16.46
N VAL A 478 -16.62 12.15 -16.01
CA VAL A 478 -16.67 11.63 -14.63
C VAL A 478 -15.90 12.59 -13.72
N GLY A 479 -16.53 13.02 -12.61
CA GLY A 479 -15.93 14.03 -11.74
C GLY A 479 -16.70 14.29 -10.44
N ALA A 480 -16.17 15.21 -9.64
CA ALA A 480 -16.67 15.62 -8.34
C ALA A 480 -16.25 17.07 -8.02
N MET A 481 -16.69 17.62 -6.90
CA MET A 481 -16.28 18.92 -6.37
C MET A 481 -15.55 18.76 -5.03
N MET A 482 -14.55 19.60 -4.78
CA MET A 482 -13.81 19.65 -3.53
C MET A 482 -13.99 21.03 -2.88
N HIS A 483 -14.44 21.03 -1.62
CA HIS A 483 -14.86 22.23 -0.89
C HIS A 483 -13.82 22.66 0.14
N PHE A 484 -13.18 23.80 -0.15
CA PHE A 484 -12.15 24.42 0.68
C PHE A 484 -12.75 25.48 1.60
N LYS A 485 -12.39 25.46 2.88
CA LYS A 485 -12.87 26.38 3.92
C LYS A 485 -11.67 27.22 4.41
N PRO A 486 -11.51 28.49 3.97
CA PRO A 486 -10.30 29.28 4.22
C PRO A 486 -10.04 29.52 5.71
N TYR A 487 -8.77 29.52 6.12
CA TYR A 487 -8.40 29.88 7.49
C TYR A 487 -8.77 31.34 7.79
N GLY A 488 -9.41 31.58 8.93
CA GLY A 488 -9.81 32.93 9.37
C GLY A 488 -11.18 33.40 8.84
N ASP A 489 -11.80 32.71 7.87
CA ASP A 489 -13.19 32.94 7.49
C ASP A 489 -14.11 31.86 8.08
N SER A 490 -15.24 32.26 8.65
CA SER A 490 -16.29 31.37 9.12
C SER A 490 -17.28 30.99 8.00
N THR A 491 -17.39 31.81 6.96
CA THR A 491 -18.53 31.86 6.03
C THR A 491 -18.25 31.37 4.61
N SER A 492 -17.09 31.67 4.02
CA SER A 492 -16.84 31.26 2.63
C SER A 492 -16.49 29.78 2.48
N VAL A 493 -16.96 29.22 1.37
CA VAL A 493 -16.54 27.92 0.83
C VAL A 493 -16.09 28.17 -0.61
N LYS A 494 -14.92 27.66 -0.99
CA LYS A 494 -14.38 27.74 -2.34
C LYS A 494 -14.36 26.34 -2.95
N SER A 495 -14.99 26.19 -4.11
CA SER A 495 -15.21 24.88 -4.74
C SER A 495 -14.28 24.70 -5.94
N VAL A 496 -13.54 23.60 -5.97
CA VAL A 496 -12.56 23.24 -7.00
C VAL A 496 -12.99 21.92 -7.63
N GLY A 497 -12.87 21.79 -8.95
CA GLY A 497 -13.26 20.55 -9.64
C GLY A 497 -12.31 19.38 -9.37
N ILE A 498 -12.85 18.17 -9.37
CA ILE A 498 -12.13 16.91 -9.57
C ILE A 498 -12.56 16.36 -10.93
N ASN A 499 -11.62 16.22 -11.86
CA ASN A 499 -11.85 15.63 -13.17
C ASN A 499 -11.19 14.25 -13.25
N LEU A 500 -12.00 13.20 -13.38
CA LEU A 500 -11.53 11.81 -13.50
C LEU A 500 -11.48 11.33 -14.97
N LYS A 501 -11.79 12.20 -15.94
CA LYS A 501 -11.68 11.87 -17.36
C LYS A 501 -10.23 11.63 -17.77
N VAL A 502 -9.97 10.55 -18.51
CA VAL A 502 -8.59 10.11 -18.80
C VAL A 502 -8.05 10.73 -20.09
N ASN A 503 -8.83 10.68 -21.17
CA ASN A 503 -8.49 11.13 -22.53
C ASN A 503 -8.56 12.66 -22.69
N THR A 504 -7.93 13.42 -21.79
CA THR A 504 -8.05 14.89 -21.79
C THR A 504 -6.73 15.61 -21.45
N PHE A 505 -6.55 16.81 -21.99
CA PHE A 505 -5.38 17.68 -21.73
C PHE A 505 -5.13 17.87 -20.23
N ASP A 506 -6.18 17.95 -19.42
CA ASP A 506 -6.05 18.21 -17.98
C ASP A 506 -5.37 17.06 -17.20
N THR A 507 -5.46 15.82 -17.70
CA THR A 507 -4.86 14.61 -17.12
C THR A 507 -3.40 14.45 -17.53
N PHE A 508 -3.07 14.65 -18.82
CA PHE A 508 -1.69 14.57 -19.33
C PHE A 508 -0.85 15.83 -19.06
N GLY A 509 -1.50 16.99 -19.00
CA GLY A 509 -0.95 18.29 -18.66
C GLY A 509 -0.14 18.98 -19.76
N LYS A 510 0.25 20.23 -19.48
CA LYS A 510 1.13 21.06 -20.33
C LYS A 510 2.43 20.36 -20.69
N ILE A 511 2.74 20.26 -21.99
CA ILE A 511 4.06 19.82 -22.46
C ILE A 511 5.00 21.03 -22.38
N LYS A 512 6.08 20.94 -21.58
CA LYS A 512 7.15 21.94 -21.53
C LYS A 512 8.36 21.43 -22.31
N PHE A 513 9.00 22.34 -23.04
CA PHE A 513 10.32 22.17 -23.65
C PHE A 513 11.34 23.04 -22.91
N ASP A 514 12.60 22.62 -22.90
CA ASP A 514 13.70 23.42 -22.33
C ASP A 514 14.32 24.35 -23.38
N THR A 515 14.14 24.04 -24.67
CA THR A 515 14.58 24.84 -25.82
C THR A 515 13.52 24.86 -26.95
N ALA A 516 13.58 25.85 -27.83
CA ALA A 516 12.80 25.82 -29.08
C ALA A 516 13.29 24.73 -30.05
N SER A 517 14.57 24.34 -29.97
CA SER A 517 15.18 23.32 -30.84
C SER A 517 14.41 22.01 -30.85
N GLU A 518 13.88 21.57 -29.70
CA GLU A 518 13.06 20.35 -29.59
C GLU A 518 11.83 20.35 -30.54
N LEU A 519 11.20 21.50 -30.76
CA LEU A 519 10.06 21.65 -31.67
C LEU A 519 10.48 21.85 -33.14
N LEU A 520 11.68 22.41 -33.37
CA LEU A 520 12.24 22.69 -34.70
C LEU A 520 12.86 21.44 -35.34
N GLU A 521 13.55 20.63 -34.52
CA GLU A 521 14.20 19.37 -34.90
C GLU A 521 13.18 18.22 -34.92
N GLY A 522 12.27 18.19 -33.93
CA GLY A 522 11.05 17.39 -33.93
C GLY A 522 10.77 16.69 -32.60
N TRP A 523 9.54 16.80 -32.11
CA TRP A 523 9.08 16.21 -30.86
C TRP A 523 8.18 14.99 -31.09
N THR A 524 8.47 13.88 -30.43
CA THR A 524 7.65 12.65 -30.52
C THR A 524 6.46 12.69 -29.56
N ASN A 525 5.25 12.47 -30.06
CA ASN A 525 4.07 12.25 -29.21
C ASN A 525 4.26 10.98 -28.37
N TYR A 526 4.26 11.16 -27.05
CA TYR A 526 4.45 10.10 -26.05
C TYR A 526 3.17 9.71 -25.30
N LEU A 527 2.02 10.25 -25.70
CA LEU A 527 0.71 9.94 -25.12
C LEU A 527 0.16 8.63 -25.71
N ASP A 528 -0.75 7.97 -25.00
CA ASP A 528 -1.51 6.82 -25.51
C ASP A 528 -2.54 7.20 -26.58
N TYR A 529 -2.75 8.50 -26.78
CA TYR A 529 -3.75 9.06 -27.68
C TYR A 529 -3.10 9.92 -28.78
N PRO A 530 -3.73 9.97 -29.96
CA PRO A 530 -3.45 11.04 -30.91
C PRO A 530 -3.79 12.39 -30.28
N MET A 531 -3.10 13.44 -30.72
CA MET A 531 -3.35 14.79 -30.24
C MET A 531 -3.33 15.81 -31.37
N TYR A 532 -3.98 16.95 -31.11
CA TYR A 532 -4.05 18.10 -31.99
C TYR A 532 -3.34 19.29 -31.31
N PRO A 533 -2.08 19.59 -31.68
CA PRO A 533 -1.41 20.84 -31.33
C PRO A 533 -2.30 22.04 -31.68
N ASN A 534 -2.52 22.98 -30.75
CA ASN A 534 -3.40 24.13 -30.99
C ASN A 534 -2.73 25.49 -30.74
N LYS A 535 -1.89 25.65 -29.72
CA LYS A 535 -1.09 26.86 -29.51
C LYS A 535 0.22 26.62 -28.76
N ILE A 536 1.26 27.34 -29.12
CA ILE A 536 2.52 27.42 -28.38
C ILE A 536 2.51 28.68 -27.52
N THR A 537 2.73 28.49 -26.23
CA THR A 537 2.98 29.58 -25.28
C THR A 537 4.49 29.76 -25.12
N VAL A 538 5.01 30.98 -25.28
CA VAL A 538 6.43 31.28 -25.04
C VAL A 538 6.61 32.39 -24.01
N LEU A 539 7.51 32.19 -23.06
CA LEU A 539 7.91 33.20 -22.08
C LEU A 539 9.08 34.01 -22.66
N LYS A 540 8.82 35.29 -22.96
CA LYS A 540 9.79 36.25 -23.47
C LYS A 540 10.08 37.33 -22.43
N LYS A 541 11.11 38.14 -22.70
CA LYS A 541 11.59 39.20 -21.80
C LYS A 541 11.86 40.48 -22.57
N ASN A 542 11.39 41.61 -22.06
CA ASN A 542 11.67 42.95 -22.59
C ASN A 542 12.27 43.81 -21.46
N GLY A 543 13.54 44.19 -21.59
CA GLY A 543 14.31 44.80 -20.52
C GLY A 543 14.33 43.90 -19.27
N ALA A 544 13.71 44.34 -18.18
CA ALA A 544 13.53 43.56 -16.97
C ALA A 544 12.19 42.79 -16.88
N ARG A 545 11.18 43.14 -17.70
CA ARG A 545 9.83 42.59 -17.64
C ARG A 545 9.73 41.25 -18.38
N LEU A 546 9.05 40.29 -17.78
CA LEU A 546 8.62 39.06 -18.42
C LEU A 546 7.24 39.26 -19.05
N TYR A 547 6.98 38.60 -20.16
CA TYR A 547 5.67 38.57 -20.80
C TYR A 547 5.50 37.24 -21.55
N PHE A 548 4.25 36.81 -21.73
CA PHE A 548 3.94 35.70 -22.62
C PHE A 548 3.58 36.20 -24.01
N GLU A 549 4.02 35.47 -25.03
CA GLU A 549 3.48 35.54 -26.39
C GLU A 549 2.84 34.18 -26.70
N THR A 550 1.70 34.20 -27.39
CA THR A 550 1.02 33.00 -27.89
C THR A 550 1.19 32.91 -29.39
N ILE A 551 1.37 31.70 -29.90
CA ILE A 551 1.52 31.38 -31.31
C ILE A 551 0.52 30.26 -31.61
N ASP A 552 -0.57 30.59 -32.29
CA ASP A 552 -1.55 29.60 -32.72
C ASP A 552 -0.94 28.66 -33.78
N LEU A 553 -1.45 27.43 -33.84
CA LEU A 553 -0.97 26.38 -34.75
C LEU A 553 -2.09 25.90 -35.67
N GLU A 554 -1.72 25.46 -36.88
CA GLU A 554 -2.64 24.73 -37.74
C GLU A 554 -3.00 23.37 -37.12
N ARG A 555 -4.31 23.09 -36.99
CA ARG A 555 -4.85 21.86 -36.40
C ARG A 555 -4.40 20.64 -37.22
N SER A 556 -3.39 19.96 -36.71
CA SER A 556 -2.76 18.78 -37.33
C SER A 556 -2.89 17.58 -36.39
N LYS A 557 -3.13 16.38 -36.92
CA LYS A 557 -3.23 15.17 -36.10
C LYS A 557 -1.84 14.55 -35.90
N VAL A 558 -1.46 14.33 -34.65
CA VAL A 558 -0.18 13.69 -34.29
C VAL A 558 -0.48 12.38 -33.57
N GLU A 559 -0.37 11.27 -34.29
CA GLU A 559 -0.58 9.91 -33.77
C GLU A 559 0.40 9.53 -32.65
N PRO A 560 0.09 8.56 -31.76
CA PRO A 560 1.03 8.04 -30.77
C PRO A 560 2.35 7.58 -31.42
N GLY A 561 3.49 8.05 -30.89
CA GLY A 561 4.82 7.75 -31.43
C GLY A 561 5.20 8.53 -32.70
N ALA A 562 4.31 9.34 -33.29
CA ALA A 562 4.64 10.18 -34.43
C ALA A 562 5.44 11.43 -34.02
N ILE A 563 6.22 11.99 -34.95
CA ILE A 563 7.03 13.19 -34.73
C ILE A 563 6.30 14.43 -35.25
N PHE A 564 5.99 15.35 -34.35
CA PHE A 564 5.51 16.70 -34.66
C PHE A 564 6.69 17.66 -34.91
N LYS A 565 6.57 18.54 -35.91
CA LYS A 565 7.55 19.60 -36.21
C LYS A 565 6.84 20.90 -36.56
N VAL A 566 7.40 22.02 -36.13
CA VAL A 566 6.83 23.37 -36.38
C VAL A 566 7.52 24.11 -37.53
N ASN A 567 8.51 23.48 -38.17
CA ASN A 567 9.36 24.10 -39.18
C ASN A 567 8.71 24.19 -40.59
N SER A 568 7.53 23.59 -40.78
CA SER A 568 6.70 23.73 -41.98
C SER A 568 6.00 25.08 -42.09
N ASP A 569 5.77 25.79 -40.98
CA ASP A 569 5.21 27.14 -40.95
C ASP A 569 6.33 28.18 -40.75
N PRO A 570 6.68 28.98 -41.78
CA PRO A 570 7.70 30.02 -41.65
C PRO A 570 7.37 31.10 -40.62
N SER A 571 6.09 31.37 -40.32
CA SER A 571 5.67 32.37 -39.34
C SER A 571 5.94 31.90 -37.90
N VAL A 572 5.58 30.65 -37.58
CA VAL A 572 5.87 30.00 -36.31
C VAL A 572 7.39 29.85 -36.12
N PHE A 573 8.09 29.35 -37.15
CA PHE A 573 9.54 29.26 -37.16
C PHE A 573 10.20 30.62 -36.86
N ASN A 574 9.76 31.70 -37.50
CA ASN A 574 10.31 33.05 -37.28
C ASN A 574 10.05 33.59 -35.86
N LYS A 575 8.93 33.24 -35.22
CA LYS A 575 8.61 33.66 -33.84
C LYS A 575 9.37 32.88 -32.76
N LEU A 576 9.75 31.63 -33.04
CA LEU A 576 10.50 30.75 -32.14
C LEU A 576 12.03 30.90 -32.27
N SER A 577 12.53 31.17 -33.47
CA SER A 577 13.97 31.37 -33.73
C SER A 577 14.49 32.76 -33.33
N LYS A 578 13.61 33.71 -32.98
CA LYS A 578 13.97 35.10 -32.65
C LYS A 578 13.76 35.39 -31.17
N SER A 579 14.84 35.94 -30.56
CA SER A 579 14.99 36.27 -29.13
C SER A 579 15.23 35.07 -28.20
N PRO A 580 15.98 35.24 -27.09
CA PRO A 580 16.11 34.21 -26.07
C PRO A 580 14.75 33.93 -25.42
N LEU A 581 14.29 32.69 -25.51
CA LEU A 581 13.08 32.21 -24.85
C LEU A 581 13.44 31.69 -23.45
N PHE A 582 12.62 32.01 -22.46
CA PHE A 582 12.81 31.60 -21.05
C PHE A 582 11.92 30.42 -20.64
N GLY A 583 11.11 29.93 -21.57
CA GLY A 583 10.25 28.76 -21.44
C GLY A 583 9.34 28.63 -22.65
N VAL A 584 9.06 27.41 -23.06
CA VAL A 584 8.18 27.08 -24.20
C VAL A 584 7.24 25.96 -23.76
N TRP A 585 5.95 26.12 -24.02
CA TRP A 585 4.92 25.12 -23.72
C TRP A 585 4.01 24.91 -24.92
N LEU A 586 3.68 23.65 -25.20
CA LEU A 586 2.65 23.27 -26.17
C LEU A 586 1.33 22.97 -25.44
N ASN A 587 0.28 23.68 -25.85
CA ASN A 587 -1.10 23.36 -25.59
C ASN A 587 -1.65 22.52 -26.77
N TYR A 588 -2.58 21.62 -26.46
CA TYR A 588 -3.12 20.65 -27.41
C TYR A 588 -4.48 20.14 -26.95
N GLU A 589 -5.26 19.61 -27.87
CA GLU A 589 -6.41 18.74 -27.60
C GLU A 589 -6.00 17.27 -27.74
N VAL A 590 -6.69 16.38 -27.04
CA VAL A 590 -6.56 14.93 -27.18
C VAL A 590 -7.65 14.43 -28.14
N ASP A 591 -7.37 13.42 -28.95
CA ASP A 591 -8.36 12.74 -29.77
C ASP A 591 -9.24 11.83 -28.89
N GLU A 592 -10.30 12.41 -28.33
CA GLU A 592 -11.18 11.76 -27.36
C GLU A 592 -11.93 10.56 -27.97
N ASP A 593 -12.20 10.60 -29.28
CA ASP A 593 -12.96 9.61 -30.05
C ASP A 593 -12.12 8.38 -30.46
N CYS A 594 -10.83 8.30 -30.08
CA CYS A 594 -9.99 7.15 -30.41
C CYS A 594 -10.36 5.90 -29.58
N GLU A 595 -11.35 5.14 -30.05
CA GLU A 595 -11.83 3.94 -29.35
C GLU A 595 -10.75 2.84 -29.18
N ALA A 596 -9.87 2.66 -30.16
CA ALA A 596 -8.72 1.75 -30.04
C ALA A 596 -7.72 2.19 -28.94
N CYS A 597 -7.61 3.51 -28.72
CA CYS A 597 -6.84 4.07 -27.61
C CYS A 597 -7.56 3.83 -26.29
N ASN A 598 -8.87 4.11 -26.22
CA ASN A 598 -9.71 3.87 -25.04
C ASN A 598 -9.63 2.41 -24.58
N GLN A 599 -9.75 1.42 -25.48
CA GLN A 599 -9.61 0.00 -25.14
C GLN A 599 -8.19 -0.38 -24.72
N THR A 600 -7.16 0.34 -25.17
CA THR A 600 -5.77 0.12 -24.75
C THR A 600 -5.50 0.71 -23.37
N VAL A 601 -6.01 1.91 -23.09
CA VAL A 601 -5.91 2.57 -21.78
C VAL A 601 -6.80 1.90 -20.74
N LYS A 602 -8.00 1.45 -21.09
CA LYS A 602 -8.86 0.60 -20.24
C LYS A 602 -8.10 -0.66 -19.80
N ARG A 603 -7.41 -1.33 -20.73
CA ARG A 603 -6.57 -2.50 -20.43
C ARG A 603 -5.34 -2.17 -19.57
N LYS A 604 -4.78 -0.96 -19.63
CA LYS A 604 -3.76 -0.53 -18.64
C LYS A 604 -4.36 -0.36 -17.24
N ILE A 605 -5.48 0.36 -17.15
CA ILE A 605 -6.12 0.75 -15.88
C ILE A 605 -6.71 -0.46 -15.15
N ILE A 606 -7.33 -1.40 -15.86
CA ILE A 606 -7.93 -2.62 -15.27
C ILE A 606 -6.94 -3.78 -15.27
N GLY A 607 -6.21 -3.98 -16.37
CA GLY A 607 -5.29 -5.11 -16.60
C GLY A 607 -3.91 -4.97 -15.92
N GLY A 608 -3.71 -3.96 -15.07
CA GLY A 608 -2.58 -3.91 -14.12
C GLY A 608 -2.56 -5.07 -13.12
N THR A 609 -3.69 -5.77 -12.99
CA THR A 609 -3.84 -7.14 -12.47
C THR A 609 -4.41 -8.01 -13.60
N SER A 610 -3.88 -9.22 -13.82
CA SER A 610 -4.17 -10.00 -15.04
C SER A 610 -5.64 -10.39 -15.20
N GLY A 611 -6.17 -10.20 -16.40
CA GLY A 611 -7.47 -10.75 -16.79
C GLY A 611 -7.43 -12.27 -16.80
N SER A 612 -8.32 -12.89 -16.04
CA SER A 612 -8.55 -14.33 -16.00
C SER A 612 -10.01 -14.57 -15.63
N GLU A 613 -10.63 -15.53 -16.27
CA GLU A 613 -11.98 -15.99 -15.98
C GLU A 613 -12.01 -16.72 -14.62
N ILE A 614 -13.08 -16.57 -13.85
CA ILE A 614 -13.22 -17.23 -12.55
C ILE A 614 -13.92 -18.58 -12.75
N ALA A 615 -13.15 -19.65 -12.79
CA ALA A 615 -13.66 -21.01 -12.67
C ALA A 615 -13.92 -21.30 -11.18
N ASN A 616 -15.14 -21.72 -10.85
CA ASN A 616 -15.47 -22.26 -9.53
C ASN A 616 -15.39 -23.79 -9.60
N MET A 617 -14.85 -24.41 -8.56
CA MET A 617 -14.75 -25.86 -8.42
C MET A 617 -15.53 -26.33 -7.20
N GLU A 618 -16.28 -27.41 -7.38
CA GLU A 618 -17.05 -28.13 -6.37
C GLU A 618 -16.30 -29.42 -5.97
N VAL A 619 -16.35 -29.78 -4.69
CA VAL A 619 -15.91 -31.11 -4.21
C VAL A 619 -17.10 -31.83 -3.61
N GLN A 620 -17.42 -33.02 -4.10
CA GLN A 620 -18.46 -33.89 -3.54
C GLN A 620 -17.82 -35.10 -2.84
N VAL A 621 -18.07 -35.27 -1.56
CA VAL A 621 -17.64 -36.44 -0.78
C VAL A 621 -18.80 -37.44 -0.76
N ILE A 622 -18.64 -38.60 -1.41
CA ILE A 622 -19.74 -39.56 -1.61
C ILE A 622 -19.79 -40.61 -0.49
N ASN A 623 -18.75 -41.44 -0.39
CA ASN A 623 -18.61 -42.52 0.60
C ASN A 623 -17.12 -42.78 0.94
N ALA A 624 -16.31 -41.72 0.88
CA ALA A 624 -14.86 -41.81 0.90
C ALA A 624 -14.27 -41.98 2.32
N LEU A 625 -14.95 -41.54 3.38
CA LEU A 625 -14.55 -41.88 4.76
C LEU A 625 -14.92 -43.33 5.07
N GLU A 626 -16.17 -43.72 4.81
CA GLU A 626 -16.68 -45.08 5.04
C GLU A 626 -15.82 -46.13 4.32
N TYR A 627 -15.60 -45.96 3.01
CA TYR A 627 -14.80 -46.90 2.21
C TYR A 627 -13.31 -46.92 2.59
N SER A 628 -12.75 -45.80 3.07
CA SER A 628 -11.33 -45.75 3.49
C SER A 628 -11.08 -46.16 4.95
N GLY A 629 -12.15 -46.37 5.73
CA GLY A 629 -12.08 -46.65 7.16
C GLY A 629 -11.44 -45.52 7.99
N ALA A 630 -11.35 -44.31 7.43
CA ALA A 630 -10.67 -43.18 8.05
C ALA A 630 -11.59 -42.47 9.06
N ASN A 631 -11.00 -42.02 10.18
CA ASN A 631 -11.67 -41.16 11.15
C ASN A 631 -12.02 -39.79 10.55
N SER A 632 -11.09 -39.24 9.77
CA SER A 632 -11.25 -37.99 9.03
C SER A 632 -10.23 -37.92 7.88
N MET A 633 -10.49 -37.03 6.94
CA MET A 633 -9.59 -36.77 5.82
C MET A 633 -9.20 -35.30 5.74
N LYS A 634 -8.09 -35.02 5.04
CA LYS A 634 -7.75 -33.67 4.59
C LYS A 634 -7.48 -33.65 3.09
N LEU A 635 -8.14 -32.72 2.40
CA LEU A 635 -7.98 -32.44 0.99
C LEU A 635 -7.09 -31.20 0.84
N LEU A 636 -5.93 -31.40 0.26
CA LEU A 636 -4.98 -30.34 -0.09
C LEU A 636 -5.09 -30.11 -1.60
N ILE A 637 -5.17 -28.86 -2.02
CA ILE A 637 -5.30 -28.48 -3.43
C ILE A 637 -4.31 -27.35 -3.72
N LYS A 638 -3.69 -27.37 -4.91
CA LYS A 638 -2.81 -26.28 -5.36
C LYS A 638 -2.88 -26.05 -6.86
N SER A 639 -2.69 -24.80 -7.27
CA SER A 639 -2.62 -24.41 -8.68
C SER A 639 -1.85 -23.09 -8.87
N ILE A 640 -1.31 -22.87 -10.07
CA ILE A 640 -0.86 -21.54 -10.52
C ILE A 640 -2.07 -20.61 -10.77
N GLN A 641 -3.21 -21.18 -11.17
CA GLN A 641 -4.49 -20.47 -11.32
C GLN A 641 -5.15 -20.18 -9.97
N ALA A 642 -4.60 -20.62 -8.83
CA ALA A 642 -5.07 -20.14 -7.52
C ALA A 642 -4.46 -18.76 -7.15
N ASP A 643 -3.47 -18.27 -7.93
CA ASP A 643 -2.99 -16.89 -7.87
C ASP A 643 -3.80 -16.00 -8.83
N PRO A 644 -4.44 -14.91 -8.36
CA PRO A 644 -5.11 -13.92 -9.22
C PRO A 644 -4.22 -13.32 -10.32
N ASN A 645 -2.90 -13.45 -10.19
CA ASN A 645 -1.90 -12.96 -11.14
C ASN A 645 -1.39 -14.06 -12.09
N GLY A 646 -1.73 -15.34 -11.85
CA GLY A 646 -1.19 -16.50 -12.58
C GLY A 646 0.32 -16.69 -12.46
N LEU A 647 0.98 -16.13 -11.42
CA LEU A 647 2.45 -16.08 -11.32
C LEU A 647 3.05 -17.15 -10.38
N ASN A 648 2.29 -17.65 -9.41
CA ASN A 648 2.79 -18.53 -8.36
C ASN A 648 1.88 -19.76 -8.19
N GLU A 649 2.45 -20.95 -8.00
CA GLU A 649 1.66 -22.11 -7.54
C GLU A 649 1.27 -21.88 -6.07
N ILE A 650 -0.01 -21.59 -5.83
CA ILE A 650 -0.59 -21.41 -4.49
C ILE A 650 -1.20 -22.74 -4.05
N GLU A 651 -0.82 -23.20 -2.86
CA GLU A 651 -1.48 -24.27 -2.12
C GLU A 651 -2.57 -23.63 -1.23
N LEU A 652 -3.80 -24.07 -1.42
CA LEU A 652 -4.99 -23.61 -0.70
C LEU A 652 -5.00 -24.17 0.73
N ASP A 653 -5.72 -23.52 1.64
CA ASP A 653 -5.82 -23.99 3.03
C ASP A 653 -6.43 -25.42 3.09
N PRO A 654 -5.82 -26.36 3.84
CA PRO A 654 -6.26 -27.76 3.83
C PRO A 654 -7.69 -27.96 4.36
N MET A 655 -8.61 -28.30 3.46
CA MET A 655 -9.99 -28.60 3.78
C MET A 655 -10.07 -29.90 4.56
N SER A 656 -10.84 -29.93 5.64
CA SER A 656 -11.02 -31.12 6.49
C SER A 656 -12.39 -31.74 6.21
N ILE A 657 -12.40 -33.05 5.98
CA ILE A 657 -13.60 -33.84 5.67
C ILE A 657 -13.84 -34.78 6.86
N THR A 658 -14.99 -34.65 7.51
CA THR A 658 -15.34 -35.36 8.75
C THR A 658 -16.62 -36.19 8.65
N GLU A 659 -17.34 -36.08 7.53
CA GLU A 659 -18.53 -36.86 7.20
C GLU A 659 -18.61 -37.07 5.68
N ASP A 660 -19.28 -38.15 5.26
CA ASP A 660 -19.61 -38.44 3.87
C ASP A 660 -20.97 -37.81 3.50
N GLY A 661 -21.24 -37.63 2.20
CA GLY A 661 -22.37 -36.84 1.70
C GLY A 661 -22.13 -35.32 1.67
N LEU A 662 -20.92 -34.88 2.02
CA LEU A 662 -20.54 -33.48 2.19
C LEU A 662 -20.09 -32.84 0.87
N THR A 663 -20.63 -31.64 0.57
CA THR A 663 -20.23 -30.81 -0.58
C THR A 663 -19.42 -29.59 -0.11
N LEU A 664 -18.36 -29.24 -0.84
CA LEU A 664 -17.57 -28.01 -0.64
C LEU A 664 -17.60 -27.15 -1.90
N ASP A 665 -18.21 -25.98 -1.78
CA ASP A 665 -18.34 -24.97 -2.83
C ASP A 665 -17.33 -23.81 -2.66
N GLY A 666 -17.25 -22.94 -3.67
CA GLY A 666 -16.57 -21.64 -3.57
C GLY A 666 -15.05 -21.68 -3.76
N ILE A 667 -14.48 -22.81 -4.18
CA ILE A 667 -13.06 -22.91 -4.50
C ILE A 667 -12.82 -22.25 -5.86
N GLN A 668 -12.18 -21.07 -5.85
CA GLN A 668 -12.01 -20.24 -7.04
C GLN A 668 -10.62 -20.39 -7.68
N PHE A 669 -10.62 -20.43 -9.01
CA PHE A 669 -9.43 -20.41 -9.85
C PHE A 669 -9.54 -19.33 -10.93
N PHE A 670 -8.46 -18.60 -11.12
CA PHE A 670 -8.23 -17.58 -12.13
C PHE A 670 -7.64 -18.24 -13.37
N VAL A 671 -8.52 -18.68 -14.27
CA VAL A 671 -8.18 -19.37 -15.51
C VAL A 671 -8.00 -18.33 -16.63
N PRO A 672 -6.81 -18.19 -17.25
CA PRO A 672 -6.64 -17.22 -18.34
C PRO A 672 -7.55 -17.53 -19.53
N GLU A 673 -8.05 -16.49 -20.21
CA GLU A 673 -8.95 -16.59 -21.37
C GLU A 673 -8.43 -17.63 -22.39
N GLY A 674 -9.28 -18.58 -22.78
CA GLY A 674 -8.91 -19.68 -23.68
C GLY A 674 -7.94 -20.72 -23.08
N LYS A 675 -7.98 -20.95 -21.76
CA LYS A 675 -7.29 -22.07 -21.08
C LYS A 675 -8.27 -22.97 -20.33
N GLU A 676 -7.85 -24.21 -20.12
CA GLU A 676 -8.53 -25.11 -19.18
C GLU A 676 -8.16 -24.77 -17.73
N LEU A 677 -9.06 -25.11 -16.81
CA LEU A 677 -8.76 -25.25 -15.39
C LEU A 677 -7.67 -26.32 -15.21
N LEU A 678 -6.68 -26.08 -14.34
CA LEU A 678 -5.60 -26.99 -14.03
C LEU A 678 -5.24 -26.88 -12.54
N TYR A 679 -5.35 -27.96 -11.78
CA TYR A 679 -4.93 -28.02 -10.38
C TYR A 679 -4.34 -29.38 -10.04
N LYS A 680 -3.65 -29.45 -8.90
CA LYS A 680 -3.18 -30.69 -8.28
C LYS A 680 -3.88 -30.85 -6.94
N TYR A 681 -4.28 -32.06 -6.59
CA TYR A 681 -4.86 -32.38 -5.30
C TYR A 681 -4.18 -33.59 -4.64
N GLN A 682 -4.26 -33.65 -3.31
CA GLN A 682 -3.72 -34.73 -2.47
C GLN A 682 -4.69 -34.98 -1.32
N LEU A 683 -4.95 -36.26 -1.04
CA LEU A 683 -5.67 -36.66 0.17
C LEU A 683 -4.71 -37.13 1.27
N ILE A 684 -5.09 -36.84 2.50
CA ILE A 684 -4.52 -37.41 3.72
C ILE A 684 -5.66 -38.15 4.42
N LEU A 685 -5.47 -39.43 4.72
CA LEU A 685 -6.34 -40.19 5.61
C LEU A 685 -5.78 -40.10 7.04
N VAL A 686 -6.65 -39.87 8.02
CA VAL A 686 -6.34 -40.02 9.45
C VAL A 686 -7.16 -41.20 9.96
N MET A 687 -6.49 -42.25 10.43
CA MET A 687 -7.11 -43.48 10.90
C MET A 687 -7.50 -43.39 12.40
N ASN A 688 -8.38 -44.28 12.88
CA ASN A 688 -8.89 -44.24 14.27
C ASN A 688 -7.81 -44.57 15.33
N ASP A 689 -6.77 -45.31 14.96
CA ASP A 689 -5.57 -45.58 15.75
C ASP A 689 -4.57 -44.40 15.81
N GLY A 690 -4.81 -43.36 15.00
CA GLY A 690 -3.95 -42.18 14.86
C GLY A 690 -2.92 -42.28 13.72
N ASP A 691 -2.91 -43.37 12.94
CA ASP A 691 -1.99 -43.52 11.80
C ASP A 691 -2.43 -42.61 10.63
N VAL A 692 -1.46 -42.11 9.85
CA VAL A 692 -1.70 -41.07 8.84
C VAL A 692 -1.13 -41.47 7.49
N HIS A 693 -2.01 -41.77 6.53
CA HIS A 693 -1.63 -42.07 5.15
C HIS A 693 -1.77 -40.84 4.26
N ARG A 694 -0.86 -40.64 3.31
CA ARG A 694 -0.87 -39.51 2.38
C ARG A 694 -0.72 -40.00 0.95
N SER A 695 -1.63 -39.60 0.06
CA SER A 695 -1.56 -39.94 -1.36
C SER A 695 -0.39 -39.22 -2.04
N LYS A 696 -0.03 -39.65 -3.26
CA LYS A 696 0.73 -38.76 -4.17
C LYS A 696 -0.17 -37.59 -4.59
N TRP A 697 0.45 -36.50 -5.03
CA TRP A 697 -0.29 -35.42 -5.73
C TRP A 697 -0.80 -35.97 -7.06
N HIS A 698 -2.03 -35.62 -7.42
CA HIS A 698 -2.69 -36.02 -8.67
C HIS A 698 -3.19 -34.77 -9.40
N ASP A 699 -2.92 -34.68 -10.70
CA ASP A 699 -3.38 -33.58 -11.56
C ASP A 699 -4.88 -33.72 -11.92
N SER A 700 -5.56 -32.61 -12.18
CA SER A 700 -6.96 -32.57 -12.63
C SER A 700 -7.28 -31.25 -13.35
N ASN A 701 -8.24 -31.30 -14.27
CA ASN A 701 -8.84 -30.15 -14.97
C ASN A 701 -10.36 -30.02 -14.73
N SER A 702 -10.98 -30.93 -13.97
CA SER A 702 -12.43 -30.94 -13.73
C SER A 702 -12.88 -29.89 -12.71
N ASN A 703 -13.95 -29.16 -13.03
CA ASN A 703 -14.65 -28.28 -12.09
C ASN A 703 -15.45 -29.05 -11.01
N LEU A 704 -15.62 -30.36 -11.15
CA LEU A 704 -16.19 -31.24 -10.12
C LEU A 704 -15.16 -32.29 -9.69
N LEU A 705 -14.78 -32.27 -8.40
CA LEU A 705 -13.95 -33.28 -7.76
C LEU A 705 -14.82 -34.19 -6.88
N ALA A 706 -15.43 -35.20 -7.50
CA ALA A 706 -16.08 -36.28 -6.76
C ALA A 706 -15.03 -37.16 -6.05
N LEU A 707 -15.23 -37.45 -4.76
CA LEU A 707 -14.42 -38.32 -3.92
C LEU A 707 -15.27 -39.50 -3.44
N GLY A 708 -14.97 -40.70 -3.94
CA GLY A 708 -15.55 -41.97 -3.50
C GLY A 708 -14.56 -43.12 -3.71
N GLU A 709 -15.05 -44.35 -3.67
CA GLU A 709 -14.26 -45.59 -3.73
C GLU A 709 -13.14 -45.58 -4.79
N LYS A 710 -13.47 -45.24 -6.04
CA LYS A 710 -12.53 -45.22 -7.18
C LYS A 710 -11.39 -44.21 -6.99
N GLN A 711 -11.64 -43.10 -6.29
CA GLN A 711 -10.64 -42.08 -6.00
C GLN A 711 -9.75 -42.54 -4.84
N ILE A 712 -10.30 -43.20 -3.82
CA ILE A 712 -9.54 -43.82 -2.72
C ILE A 712 -8.61 -44.92 -3.27
N ASP A 713 -9.14 -45.89 -4.02
CA ASP A 713 -8.36 -46.96 -4.67
C ASP A 713 -7.20 -46.39 -5.53
N ARG A 714 -7.47 -45.35 -6.32
CA ARG A 714 -6.46 -44.69 -7.19
C ARG A 714 -5.38 -43.96 -6.40
N LEU A 715 -5.72 -43.36 -5.26
CA LEU A 715 -4.82 -42.52 -4.47
C LEU A 715 -4.01 -43.31 -3.42
N PHE A 716 -4.50 -44.49 -3.02
CA PHE A 716 -3.90 -45.37 -2.01
C PHE A 716 -3.77 -46.83 -2.48
N PRO A 717 -3.22 -47.11 -3.69
CA PRO A 717 -3.21 -48.46 -4.28
C PRO A 717 -2.39 -49.49 -3.49
N ASP A 718 -1.52 -49.03 -2.60
CA ASP A 718 -0.70 -49.89 -1.73
C ASP A 718 -1.48 -50.45 -0.51
N LYS A 719 -2.68 -49.93 -0.20
CA LYS A 719 -3.60 -50.57 0.76
C LYS A 719 -4.26 -51.77 0.07
N LYS A 720 -3.99 -52.99 0.56
CA LYS A 720 -4.63 -54.20 0.04
C LYS A 720 -6.12 -54.16 0.34
N LYS A 721 -6.94 -54.57 -0.64
CA LYS A 721 -8.41 -54.54 -0.60
C LYS A 721 -9.05 -55.26 0.59
N ASN A 722 -8.31 -56.12 1.29
CA ASN A 722 -8.78 -56.83 2.48
C ASN A 722 -8.79 -55.94 3.74
N ASP A 723 -7.83 -55.04 3.88
CA ASP A 723 -7.62 -54.31 5.15
C ASP A 723 -8.72 -53.24 5.36
N LEU A 724 -9.16 -52.59 4.28
CA LEU A 724 -10.29 -51.66 4.31
C LEU A 724 -11.62 -52.38 4.60
N LEU A 725 -11.85 -53.53 3.97
CA LEU A 725 -13.09 -54.30 4.14
C LEU A 725 -13.22 -54.92 5.54
N ASN A 726 -12.09 -55.31 6.15
CA ASN A 726 -12.07 -55.79 7.53
C ASN A 726 -12.36 -54.65 8.51
N ASN A 727 -11.66 -53.51 8.41
CA ASN A 727 -11.91 -52.37 9.31
C ASN A 727 -13.35 -51.83 9.21
N ALA A 728 -13.96 -51.86 8.02
CA ALA A 728 -15.37 -51.52 7.83
C ALA A 728 -16.32 -52.52 8.52
N LYS A 729 -16.04 -53.82 8.47
CA LYS A 729 -16.78 -54.84 9.24
C LYS A 729 -16.63 -54.63 10.74
N ASP A 730 -15.42 -54.40 11.22
CA ASP A 730 -15.13 -54.31 12.65
C ASP A 730 -15.83 -53.08 13.27
N SER A 731 -15.83 -51.94 12.58
CA SER A 731 -16.58 -50.74 13.01
C SER A 731 -18.10 -50.91 12.92
N ALA A 732 -18.61 -51.70 11.96
CA ALA A 732 -20.03 -52.06 11.93
C ALA A 732 -20.43 -53.00 13.08
N ILE A 733 -19.57 -53.97 13.43
CA ILE A 733 -19.74 -54.87 14.57
C ILE A 733 -19.67 -54.09 15.90
N GLU A 734 -18.77 -53.11 16.02
CA GLU A 734 -18.65 -52.25 17.20
C GLU A 734 -19.92 -51.42 17.44
N LYS A 735 -20.47 -50.79 16.38
CA LYS A 735 -21.77 -50.08 16.45
C LYS A 735 -22.95 -51.00 16.80
N ILE A 736 -22.89 -52.28 16.45
CA ILE A 736 -23.90 -53.29 16.85
C ILE A 736 -23.72 -53.70 18.33
N LYS A 737 -22.48 -53.87 18.82
CA LYS A 737 -22.20 -54.14 20.23
C LYS A 737 -22.71 -53.01 21.14
N ASP A 738 -22.44 -51.76 20.78
CA ASP A 738 -22.89 -50.57 21.52
C ASP A 738 -24.42 -50.39 21.52
N SER A 739 -25.09 -50.66 20.40
CA SER A 739 -26.55 -50.47 20.29
C SER A 739 -27.38 -51.63 20.89
N VAL A 740 -26.77 -52.79 21.16
CA VAL A 740 -27.46 -53.97 21.71
C VAL A 740 -26.98 -54.34 23.12
N GLY A 741 -25.84 -53.81 23.59
CA GLY A 741 -25.35 -53.97 24.97
C GLY A 741 -24.82 -55.37 25.29
N ILE A 742 -24.14 -56.01 24.33
CA ILE A 742 -23.61 -57.38 24.45
C ILE A 742 -22.10 -57.38 24.28
N HIS A 743 -21.39 -57.98 25.24
CA HIS A 743 -19.92 -58.02 25.28
C HIS A 743 -19.29 -59.31 24.72
N ASN A 744 -20.10 -60.22 24.16
CA ASN A 744 -19.61 -61.39 23.42
C ASN A 744 -19.77 -61.21 21.90
N GLU A 745 -18.76 -61.62 21.16
CA GLU A 745 -18.65 -61.44 19.71
C GLU A 745 -19.49 -62.47 18.94
N GLU A 746 -19.53 -63.72 19.43
CA GLU A 746 -20.30 -64.80 18.81
C GLU A 746 -21.81 -64.56 18.94
N ASP A 747 -22.28 -64.06 20.09
CA ASP A 747 -23.67 -63.64 20.30
C ASP A 747 -24.06 -62.44 19.42
N ALA A 748 -23.16 -61.46 19.24
CA ALA A 748 -23.42 -60.31 18.38
C ALA A 748 -23.59 -60.73 16.90
N VAL A 749 -22.76 -61.66 16.40
CA VAL A 749 -22.90 -62.21 15.04
C VAL A 749 -24.20 -62.99 14.87
N ASN A 750 -24.52 -63.90 15.80
CA ASN A 750 -25.75 -64.69 15.75
C ASN A 750 -27.02 -63.80 15.76
N LYS A 751 -27.02 -62.74 16.58
CA LYS A 751 -28.15 -61.81 16.69
C LYS A 751 -28.28 -60.85 15.50
N ALA A 752 -27.17 -60.51 14.84
CA ALA A 752 -27.19 -59.80 13.56
C ALA A 752 -27.80 -60.68 12.44
N VAL A 753 -27.50 -61.98 12.41
CA VAL A 753 -28.12 -62.93 11.48
C VAL A 753 -29.62 -63.08 11.75
N GLU A 754 -30.05 -63.14 13.01
CA GLU A 754 -31.47 -63.16 13.41
C GLU A 754 -32.23 -61.91 12.90
N LEU A 755 -31.68 -60.72 13.14
CA LEU A 755 -32.26 -59.44 12.69
C LEU A 755 -32.37 -59.34 11.16
N LEU A 756 -31.35 -59.80 10.43
CA LEU A 756 -31.37 -59.81 8.96
C LEU A 756 -32.32 -60.87 8.38
N GLY A 757 -32.46 -62.02 9.04
CA GLY A 757 -33.47 -63.05 8.70
C GLY A 757 -34.91 -62.54 8.84
N GLY A 758 -35.16 -61.71 9.86
CA GLY A 758 -36.46 -61.04 10.07
C GLY A 758 -36.81 -59.99 8.99
N LEU A 759 -35.82 -59.44 8.29
CA LEU A 759 -36.03 -58.50 7.18
C LEU A 759 -36.33 -59.22 5.86
N LEU A 760 -35.66 -60.34 5.58
CA LEU A 760 -35.84 -61.11 4.34
C LEU A 760 -37.16 -61.91 4.30
N THR A 761 -37.72 -62.29 5.46
CA THR A 761 -39.00 -63.02 5.53
C THR A 761 -40.24 -62.13 5.34
N LYS A 762 -40.11 -60.80 5.42
CA LYS A 762 -41.26 -59.88 5.44
C LYS A 762 -41.74 -59.35 4.07
N LYS A 763 -41.29 -59.96 2.96
CA LYS A 763 -41.65 -59.53 1.59
C LYS A 763 -42.06 -60.67 0.64
N LYS A 764 -42.71 -61.70 1.17
CA LYS A 764 -43.43 -62.74 0.41
C LYS A 764 -44.67 -63.25 1.16
N ASP A 765 -45.74 -62.45 1.19
CA ASP A 765 -47.07 -62.92 0.77
C ASP A 765 -48.15 -61.81 0.82
N SER A 766 -48.68 -61.47 -0.35
CA SER A 766 -50.00 -60.86 -0.55
C SER A 766 -50.37 -60.96 -2.03
N THR A 767 -50.55 -62.21 -2.45
CA THR A 767 -51.24 -62.62 -3.67
C THR A 767 -52.57 -61.89 -3.86
N LYS A 768 -52.87 -61.45 -5.10
CA LYS A 768 -53.99 -62.00 -5.90
C LYS A 768 -54.13 -61.40 -7.32
N THR A 769 -54.35 -62.30 -8.31
CA THR A 769 -55.34 -62.30 -9.42
C THR A 769 -55.83 -60.95 -10.01
N GLU A 770 -56.07 -60.76 -11.32
CA GLU A 770 -56.21 -61.64 -12.52
C GLU A 770 -56.12 -60.72 -13.79
N ASP A 771 -56.13 -61.10 -15.09
CA ASP A 771 -56.36 -62.36 -15.84
C ASP A 771 -55.58 -62.36 -17.20
N LYS A 772 -55.98 -63.20 -18.17
CA LYS A 772 -55.52 -63.46 -19.56
C LYS A 772 -55.25 -62.27 -20.54
N GLY A 773 -54.26 -62.50 -21.42
CA GLY A 773 -54.31 -62.25 -22.89
C GLY A 773 -53.96 -60.84 -23.41
N GLY A 774 -53.46 -60.66 -24.64
CA GLY A 774 -52.97 -61.65 -25.62
C GLY A 774 -52.72 -61.06 -27.03
N GLU A 775 -51.71 -61.62 -27.73
CA GLU A 775 -51.49 -61.63 -29.20
C GLU A 775 -51.08 -60.35 -30.01
N ASN A 776 -50.37 -60.64 -31.11
CA ASN A 776 -50.15 -59.88 -32.36
C ASN A 776 -49.20 -58.67 -32.43
N GLU A 777 -47.94 -58.99 -32.74
CA GLU A 777 -47.22 -58.60 -33.97
C GLU A 777 -47.84 -57.54 -34.91
N GLN A 778 -47.04 -56.56 -35.34
CA GLN A 778 -46.72 -56.39 -36.76
C GLN A 778 -45.44 -55.55 -37.02
N GLU A 779 -44.92 -55.66 -38.25
CA GLU A 779 -43.57 -55.26 -38.70
C GLU A 779 -43.44 -53.80 -39.16
N GLN A 780 -42.20 -53.26 -39.09
CA GLN A 780 -41.47 -52.40 -40.08
C GLN A 780 -42.15 -51.13 -40.67
N GLU A 781 -41.48 -50.09 -41.18
CA GLU A 781 -40.06 -49.73 -41.50
C GLU A 781 -39.72 -48.39 -40.76
N ASP A 782 -38.51 -48.07 -40.27
CA ASP A 782 -37.24 -47.67 -40.95
C ASP A 782 -37.33 -46.34 -41.77
N PRO A 783 -36.27 -45.53 -41.99
CA PRO A 783 -34.92 -45.45 -41.38
C PRO A 783 -34.44 -44.03 -40.92
N ASN A 784 -33.35 -43.99 -40.14
CA ASN A 784 -32.26 -42.96 -40.14
C ASN A 784 -32.58 -41.47 -39.81
N ASN A 785 -31.61 -40.56 -39.59
CA ASN A 785 -30.29 -40.46 -38.89
C ASN A 785 -29.94 -38.92 -38.90
N ASP A 786 -28.92 -38.29 -38.32
CA ASP A 786 -27.67 -38.56 -37.57
C ASP A 786 -27.70 -37.72 -36.25
N GLN A 787 -26.95 -37.98 -35.16
CA GLN A 787 -25.49 -37.89 -34.91
C GLN A 787 -24.85 -36.51 -35.24
N TYR A 788 -24.03 -35.91 -34.35
CA TYR A 788 -23.82 -36.13 -32.91
C TYR A 788 -23.32 -34.84 -32.25
#